data_AF-A0A183CUA6-F1
#
_entry.id   AF-A0A183CUA6-F1
#
_cell.length_a   1.000
_cell.length_b   1.000
_cell.length_c   1.000
_cell.angle_alpha   90.00
_cell.angle_beta   90.00
_cell.angle_gamma   90.00
#
_symmetry.space_group_name_H-M   'P 1'
#
loop_
_entity.id
_entity.type
_entity.pdbx_description
1 polymer ?
#
loop_
_entity_poly.entity_id
_entity_poly.type
_entity_poly.pdbx_seq_one_letter_code
_entity_poly.pdbx_strand_id
1 'polypeptide(L)'
;MQKRTCLHTYRHDNDRFWVLAAHPTLNLFAAGHDNGMMVFKIERERPAFCVHENLVFYVKDRQLRRLDLTTNKDVALVQLRGTKLTQPYYSLHYNPAENAFLLITRTALPEHSTCDMYKVPKETVSGGGEAPEGKRSPGVAAVWVARNRFAVLDKNQQITIRDLSNRENRKIEQNIPIDDIFYAGTGLLLLKNNESVQLLDIQQKRILASAKVSKVKYVIWSKNLEYAALLSKHTLTLVTRKLQILCSVQESTRVKSGAWEEGGVFLYTTSNHIKYALTAGDYGIIRTLDVPVYVLAVRGESLYCLNREAAPVEVPIDPTEYRFKLALINRRYDEVLNMVRSANLVGQSIIAYLQKKGYPEVALHFVKDEKTRFGLALECGNLEIALEAAKVLDDKAVWHALGEAALLQGNHQDVNGHYQTALLLGDVGERIKVLKEVGQTSLAYLTAATHGFNEEAEQLKGELLARGQSLPPVEPNARLLIPPPPIKRMEDNWPLLTMSRGPFDAHLITGPLPSATAGKASRAAAAFAHNDDEDVDVAGDAWGAGELVMLDDEGNPDIDEEEMHSVASEGVEQEGGGWDVCLLVADHVAAGAFDSAARLLREQLGIIRIEPFKQLFLTACARSRTAYEGLPGAGPNFAYPLRNWQDGAGRSGLPAVGLHLGDLAARLQTCYHLTTSGKFTEAVEKLRLLLLSVPLLVVDSKQETAEAQQLIDICREYLVGLLMECARKELPKIAENAKRNAEMAAYFTHCQLQPIHQILTLRTAVNLFFKLKQMKTCASFCKRLLELGPKPEIAAQIRKVLTVTEKDPTDAHELQYDEHNPFVICSRTFKPLYRGKPQVKCPFCGASYAPDFTGELCGVCEVAEVGRDAVGLKVSTFQSSR
;
A
#
# COMPACT_ATOMS: atom_id res chain seq x y z
N MET A 1 -36.12 24.15 40.13
CA MET A 1 -34.69 24.11 39.73
C MET A 1 -34.17 22.71 40.02
N GLN A 2 -33.87 21.91 38.99
CA GLN A 2 -33.14 20.65 39.18
C GLN A 2 -31.77 20.98 39.77
N LYS A 3 -31.43 20.38 40.91
CA LYS A 3 -30.11 20.50 41.54
C LYS A 3 -29.08 20.02 40.52
N ARG A 4 -28.27 20.93 39.98
CA ARG A 4 -27.16 20.58 39.07
C ARG A 4 -26.05 19.98 39.92
N THR A 5 -25.69 18.73 39.66
CA THR A 5 -24.57 18.05 40.31
C THR A 5 -23.33 18.22 39.44
N CYS A 6 -22.24 18.75 40.01
CA CYS A 6 -20.96 18.81 39.30
C CYS A 6 -20.44 17.38 39.07
N LEU A 7 -20.15 17.03 37.82
CA LEU A 7 -19.60 15.72 37.46
C LEU A 7 -18.08 15.69 37.54
N HIS A 8 -17.42 16.76 37.06
CA HIS A 8 -15.97 16.92 37.08
C HIS A 8 -15.62 18.42 37.08
N THR A 9 -14.54 18.79 37.77
CA THR A 9 -13.98 20.14 37.72
C THR A 9 -12.59 20.05 37.13
N TYR A 10 -12.37 20.69 35.99
CA TYR A 10 -11.05 20.81 35.37
C TYR A 10 -10.57 22.24 35.52
N ARG A 11 -9.32 22.43 35.95
CA ARG A 11 -8.73 23.74 36.19
C ARG A 11 -7.37 23.82 35.51
N HIS A 12 -7.22 24.79 34.60
CA HIS A 12 -5.97 25.12 33.95
C HIS A 12 -5.60 26.54 34.37
N ASP A 13 -4.62 26.70 35.26
CA ASP A 13 -4.40 27.96 35.99
C ASP A 13 -3.93 29.13 35.11
N ASN A 14 -3.36 28.85 33.93
CA ASN A 14 -2.76 29.87 33.06
C ASN A 14 -3.54 30.14 31.76
N ASP A 15 -4.67 29.46 31.53
CA ASP A 15 -5.36 29.51 30.24
C ASP A 15 -6.79 30.01 30.38
N ARG A 16 -7.19 30.97 29.55
CA ARG A 16 -8.58 31.41 29.47
C ARG A 16 -9.32 30.56 28.44
N PHE A 17 -10.44 29.97 28.87
CA PHE A 17 -11.37 29.31 27.96
C PHE A 17 -12.33 30.34 27.37
N TRP A 18 -12.43 30.40 26.04
CA TRP A 18 -13.20 31.43 25.34
C TRP A 18 -14.26 30.87 24.38
N VAL A 19 -14.22 29.57 24.07
CA VAL A 19 -15.28 28.90 23.28
C VAL A 19 -15.57 27.50 23.82
N LEU A 20 -16.84 27.09 23.72
CA LEU A 20 -17.29 25.73 24.01
C LEU A 20 -18.23 25.30 22.87
N ALA A 21 -17.98 24.13 22.27
CA ALA A 21 -18.81 23.55 21.23
C ALA A 21 -19.11 22.08 21.56
N ALA A 22 -20.39 21.69 21.54
CA ALA A 22 -20.78 20.29 21.67
C ALA A 22 -20.94 19.66 20.28
N HIS A 23 -20.51 18.41 20.12
CA HIS A 23 -20.75 17.68 18.88
C HIS A 23 -22.25 17.39 18.73
N PRO A 24 -22.86 17.55 17.54
CA PRO A 24 -24.31 17.41 17.37
C PRO A 24 -24.83 16.00 17.64
N THR A 25 -23.99 14.98 17.41
CA THR A 25 -24.39 13.55 17.46
C THR A 25 -23.52 12.66 18.36
N LEU A 26 -22.32 13.10 18.73
CA LEU A 26 -21.37 12.29 19.49
C LEU A 26 -21.32 12.79 20.93
N ASN A 27 -20.99 11.91 21.86
CA ASN A 27 -20.79 12.21 23.27
C ASN A 27 -19.46 12.94 23.49
N LEU A 28 -19.31 14.09 22.86
CA LEU A 28 -18.09 14.89 22.83
C LEU A 28 -18.44 16.38 22.91
N PHE A 29 -17.65 17.14 23.64
CA PHE A 29 -17.63 18.59 23.55
C PHE A 29 -16.20 19.09 23.59
N ALA A 30 -15.91 20.15 22.83
CA ALA A 30 -14.62 20.79 22.77
C ALA A 30 -14.67 22.15 23.48
N ALA A 31 -13.63 22.47 24.25
CA ALA A 31 -13.41 23.79 24.82
C ALA A 31 -12.13 24.38 24.21
N GLY A 32 -12.23 25.54 23.57
CA GLY A 32 -11.08 26.29 23.08
C GLY A 32 -10.53 27.20 24.18
N HIS A 33 -9.21 27.18 24.33
CA HIS A 33 -8.46 27.99 25.28
C HIS A 33 -7.29 28.68 24.58
N ASP A 34 -6.56 29.55 25.29
CA ASP A 34 -5.51 30.39 24.71
C ASP A 34 -4.40 29.60 23.98
N ASN A 35 -4.10 28.38 24.42
CA ASN A 35 -3.04 27.52 23.85
C ASN A 35 -3.55 26.41 22.91
N GLY A 36 -4.86 26.30 22.66
CA GLY A 36 -5.41 25.25 21.78
C GLY A 36 -6.86 24.87 22.06
N MET A 37 -7.16 23.58 21.95
CA MET A 37 -8.48 23.03 22.22
C MET A 37 -8.37 21.75 23.06
N MET A 38 -9.34 21.56 23.96
CA MET A 38 -9.50 20.34 24.75
C MET A 38 -10.82 19.68 24.40
N VAL A 39 -10.80 18.37 24.14
CA VAL A 39 -12.00 17.58 23.83
C VAL A 39 -12.35 16.70 25.03
N PHE A 40 -13.58 16.81 25.50
CA PHE A 40 -14.12 16.10 26.66
C PHE A 40 -15.21 15.11 26.22
N LYS A 41 -15.26 13.96 26.91
CA LYS A 41 -16.38 13.01 26.84
C LYS A 41 -17.26 13.15 28.08
N ILE A 42 -18.58 13.24 27.90
CA ILE A 42 -19.51 13.43 29.03
C ILE A 42 -19.75 12.09 29.74
N GLU A 43 -19.96 11.03 28.96
CA GLU A 43 -20.25 9.70 29.49
C GLU A 43 -19.24 8.64 29.02
N ARG A 44 -19.11 7.57 29.80
CA ARG A 44 -18.34 6.39 29.43
C ARG A 44 -19.11 5.57 28.40
N GLU A 45 -18.58 5.47 27.18
CA GLU A 45 -19.19 4.70 26.08
C GLU A 45 -19.00 3.17 26.23
N ARG A 46 -18.06 2.71 27.08
CA ARG A 46 -17.80 1.28 27.28
C ARG A 46 -18.90 0.62 28.13
N PRO A 47 -19.64 -0.36 27.60
CA PRO A 47 -20.64 -1.09 28.39
C PRO A 47 -19.99 -1.95 29.48
N ALA A 48 -20.61 -2.01 30.66
CA ALA A 48 -20.25 -3.00 31.67
C ALA A 48 -20.87 -4.35 31.29
N PHE A 49 -20.01 -5.36 31.14
CA PHE A 49 -20.43 -6.72 30.81
C PHE A 49 -19.61 -7.77 31.55
N CYS A 50 -20.13 -8.99 31.61
CA CYS A 50 -19.41 -10.18 32.02
C CYS A 50 -19.90 -11.39 31.22
N VAL A 51 -19.02 -12.36 31.05
CA VAL A 51 -19.30 -13.58 30.28
C VAL A 51 -19.18 -14.78 31.20
N HIS A 52 -20.15 -15.68 31.13
CA HIS A 52 -20.13 -16.96 31.82
C HIS A 52 -20.67 -18.05 30.88
N GLU A 53 -19.78 -18.96 30.47
CA GLU A 53 -20.08 -19.99 29.48
C GLU A 53 -20.65 -19.38 28.18
N ASN A 54 -21.87 -19.74 27.80
CA ASN A 54 -22.56 -19.23 26.60
C ASN A 54 -23.45 -18.01 26.88
N LEU A 55 -23.49 -17.53 28.12
CA LEU A 55 -24.32 -16.42 28.54
C LEU A 55 -23.48 -15.16 28.74
N VAL A 56 -23.91 -14.07 28.11
CA VAL A 56 -23.34 -12.75 28.33
C VAL A 56 -24.35 -11.91 29.09
N PHE A 57 -23.89 -11.30 30.18
CA PHE A 57 -24.67 -10.33 30.93
C PHE A 57 -24.06 -8.96 30.71
N TYR A 58 -24.89 -7.98 30.35
CA TYR A 58 -24.43 -6.62 30.09
C TYR A 58 -25.48 -5.60 30.49
N VAL A 59 -25.04 -4.36 30.67
CA VAL A 59 -25.91 -3.25 31.04
C VAL A 59 -26.18 -2.37 29.83
N LYS A 60 -27.47 -2.18 29.50
CA LYS A 60 -27.95 -1.25 28.46
C LYS A 60 -29.19 -0.54 28.95
N ASP A 61 -29.28 0.78 28.76
CA ASP A 61 -30.47 1.58 29.14
C ASP A 61 -30.93 1.41 30.61
N ARG A 62 -29.97 1.23 31.52
CA ARG A 62 -30.20 0.88 32.95
C ARG A 62 -30.92 -0.46 33.15
N GLN A 63 -30.86 -1.36 32.18
CA GLN A 63 -31.35 -2.73 32.32
C GLN A 63 -30.15 -3.67 32.32
N LEU A 64 -30.14 -4.59 33.28
CA LEU A 64 -29.29 -5.77 33.21
C LEU A 64 -29.95 -6.74 32.22
N ARG A 65 -29.23 -7.08 31.16
CA ARG A 65 -29.71 -7.94 30.07
C ARG A 65 -28.88 -9.21 30.01
N ARG A 66 -29.50 -10.28 29.52
CA ARG A 66 -28.89 -11.59 29.27
C ARG A 66 -28.99 -11.90 27.79
N LEU A 67 -27.84 -12.02 27.14
CA LEU A 67 -27.69 -12.49 25.78
C LEU A 67 -27.21 -13.94 25.79
N ASP A 68 -27.95 -14.82 25.12
CA ASP A 68 -27.52 -16.18 24.85
C ASP A 68 -26.77 -16.23 23.50
N LEU A 69 -25.49 -16.57 23.53
CA LEU A 69 -24.63 -16.63 22.35
C LEU A 69 -24.93 -17.84 21.43
N THR A 70 -25.76 -18.79 21.85
CA THR A 70 -26.19 -19.92 21.01
C THR A 70 -27.45 -19.59 20.23
N THR A 71 -28.42 -18.94 20.86
CA THR A 71 -29.71 -18.63 20.24
C THR A 71 -29.84 -17.17 19.79
N ASN A 72 -28.83 -16.34 20.06
CA ASN A 72 -28.82 -14.89 19.89
C ASN A 72 -30.05 -14.19 20.52
N LYS A 73 -30.56 -14.76 21.63
CA LYS A 73 -31.75 -14.25 22.32
C LYS A 73 -31.31 -13.29 23.42
N ASP A 74 -31.81 -12.07 23.36
CA ASP A 74 -31.54 -11.01 24.33
C ASP A 74 -32.77 -10.75 25.21
N VAL A 75 -32.63 -10.93 26.53
CA VAL A 75 -33.70 -10.83 27.53
C VAL A 75 -33.31 -9.84 28.63
N ALA A 76 -34.18 -8.88 28.92
CA ALA A 76 -34.03 -8.00 30.08
C ALA A 76 -34.34 -8.75 31.39
N LEU A 77 -33.42 -8.70 32.35
CA LEU A 77 -33.56 -9.36 33.65
C LEU A 77 -34.07 -8.41 34.73
N VAL A 78 -33.40 -7.26 34.91
CA VAL A 78 -33.65 -6.33 36.02
C VAL A 78 -33.47 -4.89 35.58
N GLN A 79 -34.35 -4.01 36.05
CA GLN A 79 -34.19 -2.56 35.94
C GLN A 79 -33.31 -2.03 37.09
N LEU A 80 -32.20 -1.39 36.73
CA LEU A 80 -31.21 -0.85 37.66
C LEU A 80 -31.63 0.52 38.21
N ARG A 81 -31.13 0.84 39.41
CA ARG A 81 -31.36 2.12 40.11
C ARG A 81 -30.52 3.26 39.50
N GLY A 82 -31.07 4.48 39.42
CA GLY A 82 -30.35 5.71 39.01
C GLY A 82 -31.01 6.51 37.86
N THR A 83 -30.71 7.81 37.75
CA THR A 83 -31.10 8.68 36.62
C THR A 83 -30.10 8.55 35.46
N LYS A 84 -30.56 8.63 34.20
CA LYS A 84 -29.75 8.40 32.98
C LYS A 84 -28.41 9.16 32.97
N LEU A 85 -28.39 10.38 33.50
CA LEU A 85 -27.25 11.31 33.40
C LEU A 85 -26.13 11.10 34.44
N THR A 86 -26.25 10.16 35.39
CA THR A 86 -25.41 10.21 36.62
C THR A 86 -24.57 8.98 36.95
N GLN A 87 -24.66 7.85 36.23
CA GLN A 87 -23.95 6.63 36.65
C GLN A 87 -23.34 5.83 35.49
N PRO A 88 -22.05 6.06 35.15
CA PRO A 88 -21.31 5.15 34.29
C PRO A 88 -21.02 3.85 35.07
N TYR A 89 -21.65 2.75 34.65
CA TYR A 89 -21.33 1.43 35.19
C TYR A 89 -19.94 1.00 34.69
N TYR A 90 -19.01 0.80 35.61
CA TYR A 90 -17.61 0.53 35.30
C TYR A 90 -17.36 -0.94 34.97
N SER A 91 -17.82 -1.83 35.86
CA SER A 91 -17.67 -3.29 35.72
C SER A 91 -18.87 -4.03 36.30
N LEU A 92 -19.09 -5.24 35.78
CA LEU A 92 -20.14 -6.16 36.16
C LEU A 92 -19.49 -7.52 36.48
N HIS A 93 -19.88 -8.16 37.57
CA HIS A 93 -19.38 -9.49 37.96
C HIS A 93 -20.53 -10.41 38.33
N TYR A 94 -20.64 -11.54 37.64
CA TYR A 94 -21.68 -12.54 37.87
C TYR A 94 -21.18 -13.70 38.75
N ASN A 95 -22.04 -14.17 39.65
CA ASN A 95 -21.84 -15.36 40.47
C ASN A 95 -22.89 -16.43 40.15
N PRO A 96 -22.50 -17.56 39.54
CA PRO A 96 -23.43 -18.60 39.11
C PRO A 96 -24.08 -19.39 40.26
N ALA A 97 -23.45 -19.46 41.44
CA ALA A 97 -23.98 -20.25 42.56
C ALA A 97 -25.30 -19.67 43.07
N GLU A 98 -25.33 -18.35 43.27
CA GLU A 98 -26.43 -17.60 43.89
C GLU A 98 -27.26 -16.78 42.88
N ASN A 99 -26.92 -16.85 41.58
CA ASN A 99 -27.47 -16.01 40.52
C ASN A 99 -27.44 -14.51 40.91
N ALA A 100 -26.27 -14.07 41.39
CA ALA A 100 -26.06 -12.72 41.94
C ALA A 100 -25.07 -11.92 41.10
N PHE A 101 -25.28 -10.62 41.04
CA PHE A 101 -24.50 -9.67 40.26
C PHE A 101 -23.93 -8.59 41.17
N LEU A 102 -22.65 -8.28 40.99
CA LEU A 102 -22.02 -7.08 41.54
C LEU A 102 -21.85 -6.08 40.41
N LEU A 103 -22.39 -4.88 40.63
CA LEU A 103 -22.31 -3.78 39.69
C LEU A 103 -21.57 -2.63 40.36
N ILE A 104 -20.50 -2.16 39.71
CA ILE A 104 -19.65 -1.10 40.26
C ILE A 104 -19.87 0.17 39.45
N THR A 105 -20.17 1.25 40.15
CA THR A 105 -20.24 2.60 39.58
C THR A 105 -19.04 3.37 40.11
N ARG A 106 -18.09 3.69 39.22
CA ARG A 106 -16.93 4.54 39.55
C ARG A 106 -17.18 5.97 39.11
N THR A 107 -16.81 6.90 39.97
CA THR A 107 -16.84 8.35 39.72
C THR A 107 -15.44 8.91 39.87
N ALA A 108 -15.14 10.03 39.22
CA ALA A 108 -13.82 10.68 39.31
C ALA A 108 -13.43 11.03 40.76
N LEU A 109 -14.42 11.31 41.60
CA LEU A 109 -14.26 11.37 43.05
C LEU A 109 -14.47 9.97 43.65
N PRO A 110 -13.44 9.32 44.23
CA PRO A 110 -13.58 7.98 44.80
C PRO A 110 -14.64 7.88 45.90
N GLU A 111 -14.93 8.99 46.59
CA GLU A 111 -15.94 9.08 47.66
C GLU A 111 -17.38 8.80 47.19
N HIS A 112 -17.66 8.98 45.90
CA HIS A 112 -18.98 8.74 45.31
C HIS A 112 -19.07 7.39 44.58
N SER A 113 -18.00 6.58 44.62
CA SER A 113 -18.00 5.24 44.01
C SER A 113 -18.81 4.25 44.84
N THR A 114 -19.66 3.48 44.18
CA THR A 114 -20.61 2.56 44.83
C THR A 114 -20.56 1.17 44.22
N CYS A 115 -20.78 0.17 45.06
CA CYS A 115 -20.95 -1.23 44.70
C CYS A 115 -22.39 -1.65 45.04
N ASP A 116 -23.16 -1.99 44.01
CA ASP A 116 -24.53 -2.45 44.10
C ASP A 116 -24.59 -3.97 43.87
N MET A 117 -25.17 -4.72 44.81
CA MET A 117 -25.39 -6.16 44.66
C MET A 117 -26.86 -6.45 44.33
N TYR A 118 -27.10 -7.14 43.22
CA TYR A 118 -28.42 -7.58 42.77
C TYR A 118 -28.51 -9.12 42.82
N LYS A 119 -29.61 -9.66 43.33
CA LYS A 119 -29.93 -11.10 43.23
C LYS A 119 -31.08 -11.28 42.25
N VAL A 120 -30.91 -12.13 41.26
CA VAL A 120 -31.94 -12.41 40.24
C VAL A 120 -32.50 -13.81 40.49
N PRO A 121 -33.83 -14.00 40.58
CA PRO A 121 -34.43 -15.33 40.63
C PRO A 121 -34.09 -16.15 39.38
N LYS A 122 -33.87 -17.47 39.51
CA LYS A 122 -33.53 -18.35 38.37
C LYS A 122 -34.71 -18.57 37.40
N GLU A 123 -35.93 -18.31 37.84
CA GLU A 123 -37.15 -18.37 37.02
C GLU A 123 -37.68 -16.95 36.77
N THR A 124 -37.40 -16.38 35.60
CA THR A 124 -38.07 -15.13 35.17
C THR A 124 -39.25 -15.49 34.28
N VAL A 125 -40.46 -15.48 34.86
CA VAL A 125 -41.71 -15.42 34.10
C VAL A 125 -41.71 -14.08 33.36
N SER A 126 -41.94 -14.13 32.05
CA SER A 126 -42.12 -12.97 31.19
C SER A 126 -43.34 -12.16 31.65
N GLY A 127 -43.14 -11.19 32.53
CA GLY A 127 -44.20 -10.27 32.96
C GLY A 127 -43.86 -9.51 34.25
N GLY A 128 -43.50 -8.23 34.11
CA GLY A 128 -43.87 -7.14 35.02
C GLY A 128 -43.80 -7.31 36.55
N GLY A 129 -42.91 -8.13 37.11
CA GLY A 129 -42.70 -8.23 38.57
C GLY A 129 -41.78 -7.13 39.11
N GLU A 130 -42.05 -6.65 40.33
CA GLU A 130 -41.28 -5.60 41.03
C GLU A 130 -39.76 -5.83 40.95
N ALA A 131 -39.01 -4.77 40.63
CA ALA A 131 -37.57 -4.83 40.45
C ALA A 131 -36.88 -5.25 41.76
N PRO A 132 -36.05 -6.32 41.78
CA PRO A 132 -35.34 -6.73 42.98
C PRO A 132 -34.47 -5.57 43.52
N GLU A 133 -34.66 -5.22 44.79
CA GLU A 133 -33.95 -4.11 45.43
C GLU A 133 -32.44 -4.41 45.55
N GLY A 134 -31.62 -3.71 44.76
CA GLY A 134 -30.16 -3.80 44.85
C GLY A 134 -29.63 -3.26 46.19
N LYS A 135 -28.79 -4.03 46.87
CA LYS A 135 -28.11 -3.59 48.11
C LYS A 135 -26.90 -2.73 47.74
N ARG A 136 -26.98 -1.42 47.97
CA ARG A 136 -25.92 -0.44 47.69
C ARG A 136 -24.94 -0.36 48.86
N SER A 137 -23.66 -0.29 48.54
CA SER A 137 -22.58 -0.10 49.52
C SER A 137 -21.46 0.78 48.94
N PRO A 138 -20.69 1.50 49.77
CA PRO A 138 -19.51 2.21 49.29
C PRO A 138 -18.40 1.19 48.91
N GLY A 139 -17.72 1.48 47.80
CA GLY A 139 -16.61 0.65 47.30
C GLY A 139 -16.16 1.08 45.91
N VAL A 140 -14.84 1.12 45.70
CA VAL A 140 -14.20 1.49 44.43
C VAL A 140 -14.17 0.29 43.47
N ALA A 141 -13.96 -0.91 43.99
CA ALA A 141 -13.92 -2.15 43.23
C ALA A 141 -14.49 -3.30 44.05
N ALA A 142 -15.12 -4.29 43.39
CA ALA A 142 -15.65 -5.46 44.06
C ALA A 142 -15.61 -6.71 43.18
N VAL A 143 -15.17 -7.84 43.76
CA VAL A 143 -14.95 -9.08 43.01
C VAL A 143 -15.38 -10.29 43.84
N TRP A 144 -16.02 -11.27 43.21
CA TRP A 144 -16.36 -12.54 43.86
C TRP A 144 -15.12 -13.37 44.17
N VAL A 145 -15.00 -13.83 45.42
CA VAL A 145 -13.87 -14.65 45.90
C VAL A 145 -14.30 -16.08 46.19
N ALA A 146 -15.53 -16.28 46.64
CA ALA A 146 -16.12 -17.58 46.92
C ALA A 146 -17.63 -17.55 46.65
N ARG A 147 -18.28 -18.72 46.74
CA ARG A 147 -19.74 -18.87 46.50
C ARG A 147 -20.59 -17.81 47.22
N ASN A 148 -20.27 -17.54 48.49
CA ASN A 148 -21.03 -16.61 49.34
C ASN A 148 -20.19 -15.40 49.81
N ARG A 149 -19.03 -15.14 49.19
CA ARG A 149 -18.14 -14.06 49.66
C ARG A 149 -17.55 -13.27 48.50
N PHE A 150 -17.49 -11.97 48.65
CA PHE A 150 -16.85 -11.04 47.71
C PHE A 150 -15.89 -10.11 48.44
N ALA A 151 -14.83 -9.71 47.75
CA ALA A 151 -13.91 -8.67 48.21
C ALA A 151 -14.39 -7.31 47.71
N VAL A 152 -14.26 -6.28 48.54
CA VAL A 152 -14.53 -4.88 48.22
C VAL A 152 -13.29 -4.06 48.57
N LEU A 153 -12.81 -3.27 47.62
CA LEU A 153 -11.81 -2.24 47.85
C LEU A 153 -12.50 -0.95 48.27
N ASP A 154 -12.16 -0.46 49.46
CA ASP A 154 -12.71 0.77 50.02
C ASP A 154 -11.93 2.01 49.54
N LYS A 155 -12.49 3.21 49.75
CA LYS A 155 -11.86 4.50 49.41
C LYS A 155 -10.51 4.73 50.08
N ASN A 156 -10.26 4.08 51.21
CA ASN A 156 -8.99 4.11 51.94
C ASN A 156 -7.97 3.08 51.41
N GLN A 157 -8.19 2.50 50.21
CA GLN A 157 -7.35 1.48 49.59
C GLN A 157 -7.18 0.19 50.43
N GLN A 158 -8.16 -0.09 51.29
CA GLN A 158 -8.20 -1.30 52.10
C GLN A 158 -9.17 -2.34 51.51
N ILE A 159 -8.81 -3.61 51.60
CA ILE A 159 -9.64 -4.70 51.08
C ILE A 159 -10.43 -5.36 52.21
N THR A 160 -11.74 -5.38 52.06
CA THR A 160 -12.67 -6.03 52.99
C THR A 160 -13.39 -7.19 52.31
N ILE A 161 -13.50 -8.32 52.98
CA ILE A 161 -14.28 -9.47 52.52
C ILE A 161 -15.67 -9.37 53.15
N ARG A 162 -16.71 -9.38 52.31
CA ARG A 162 -18.11 -9.27 52.72
C ARG A 162 -18.90 -10.52 52.32
N ASP A 163 -19.95 -10.79 53.08
CA ASP A 163 -20.96 -11.83 52.80
C ASP A 163 -22.11 -11.27 51.95
N LEU A 164 -23.03 -12.09 51.46
CA LEU A 164 -24.22 -11.72 50.66
C LEU A 164 -25.18 -10.76 51.38
N SER A 165 -25.05 -10.62 52.70
CA SER A 165 -25.77 -9.62 53.49
C SER A 165 -25.02 -8.28 53.61
N ASN A 166 -23.92 -8.11 52.88
CA ASN A 166 -23.00 -6.98 52.94
C ASN A 166 -22.37 -6.74 54.34
N ARG A 167 -22.32 -7.79 55.17
CA ARG A 167 -21.62 -7.76 56.46
C ARG A 167 -20.13 -8.04 56.25
N GLU A 168 -19.27 -7.23 56.88
CA GLU A 168 -17.82 -7.41 56.84
C GLU A 168 -17.43 -8.65 57.66
N ASN A 169 -16.73 -9.59 57.02
CA ASN A 169 -16.22 -10.80 57.64
C ASN A 169 -14.74 -10.67 58.02
N ARG A 170 -13.94 -10.05 57.15
CA ARG A 170 -12.47 -10.04 57.30
C ARG A 170 -11.87 -8.84 56.59
N LYS A 171 -10.88 -8.19 57.20
CA LYS A 171 -10.03 -7.16 56.54
C LYS A 171 -8.69 -7.77 56.13
N ILE A 172 -8.18 -7.38 54.97
CA ILE A 172 -6.85 -7.75 54.48
C ILE A 172 -6.00 -6.48 54.52
N GLU A 173 -4.99 -6.49 55.39
CA GLU A 173 -4.00 -5.41 55.49
C GLU A 173 -2.86 -5.69 54.50
N GLN A 174 -2.47 -4.65 53.78
CA GLN A 174 -1.38 -4.69 52.80
C GLN A 174 -0.49 -3.46 53.01
N ASN A 175 0.82 -3.65 52.88
CA ASN A 175 1.81 -2.59 53.15
C ASN A 175 1.93 -1.59 51.99
N ILE A 176 1.37 -1.92 50.82
CA ILE A 176 1.47 -1.13 49.59
C ILE A 176 0.07 -0.62 49.25
N PRO A 177 -0.08 0.66 48.85
CA PRO A 177 -1.35 1.19 48.36
C PRO A 177 -1.83 0.42 47.13
N ILE A 178 -3.10 0.02 47.15
CA ILE A 178 -3.74 -0.79 46.09
C ILE A 178 -4.74 0.09 45.35
N ASP A 179 -4.58 0.14 44.03
CA ASP A 179 -5.44 0.96 43.17
C ASP A 179 -6.69 0.19 42.71
N ASP A 180 -6.54 -1.12 42.45
CA ASP A 180 -7.65 -1.95 41.95
C ASP A 180 -7.49 -3.44 42.31
N ILE A 181 -8.59 -4.19 42.21
CA ILE A 181 -8.64 -5.64 42.46
C ILE A 181 -9.31 -6.38 41.29
N PHE A 182 -8.75 -7.52 40.90
CA PHE A 182 -9.29 -8.36 39.82
C PHE A 182 -9.50 -9.82 40.26
N TYR A 183 -10.41 -10.50 39.56
CA TYR A 183 -10.66 -11.93 39.77
C TYR A 183 -9.46 -12.77 39.34
N ALA A 184 -9.13 -13.81 40.10
CA ALA A 184 -8.00 -14.70 39.84
C ALA A 184 -8.31 -16.19 40.09
N GLY A 185 -9.60 -16.54 40.16
CA GLY A 185 -10.07 -17.86 40.62
C GLY A 185 -10.63 -17.82 42.05
N THR A 186 -11.24 -18.92 42.47
CA THR A 186 -11.82 -19.03 43.82
C THR A 186 -10.72 -18.99 44.89
N GLY A 187 -10.83 -18.08 45.85
CA GLY A 187 -9.85 -17.89 46.94
C GLY A 187 -8.58 -17.12 46.58
N LEU A 188 -8.43 -16.73 45.31
CA LEU A 188 -7.29 -15.95 44.82
C LEU A 188 -7.76 -14.56 44.34
N LEU A 189 -6.90 -13.56 44.47
CA LEU A 189 -7.18 -12.18 44.09
C LEU A 189 -5.96 -11.57 43.42
N LEU A 190 -6.15 -10.85 42.32
CA LEU A 190 -5.11 -10.02 41.73
C LEU A 190 -5.20 -8.60 42.31
N LEU A 191 -4.09 -8.12 42.86
CA LEU A 191 -3.94 -6.77 43.38
C LEU A 191 -3.17 -5.94 42.36
N LYS A 192 -3.70 -4.77 42.01
CA LYS A 192 -3.04 -3.81 41.13
C LYS A 192 -2.46 -2.67 41.96
N ASN A 193 -1.17 -2.45 41.79
CA ASN A 193 -0.46 -1.26 42.24
C ASN A 193 -0.03 -0.44 41.01
N ASN A 194 0.50 0.76 41.21
CA ASN A 194 0.95 1.64 40.11
C ASN A 194 1.94 0.96 39.15
N GLU A 195 2.86 0.14 39.68
CA GLU A 195 3.97 -0.46 38.92
C GLU A 195 3.86 -1.98 38.69
N SER A 196 3.01 -2.67 39.44
CA SER A 196 2.97 -4.14 39.41
C SER A 196 1.60 -4.71 39.72
N VAL A 197 1.39 -5.94 39.26
CA VAL A 197 0.22 -6.77 39.58
C VAL A 197 0.67 -7.97 40.39
N GLN A 198 0.03 -8.20 41.54
CA GLN A 198 0.39 -9.25 42.50
C GLN A 198 -0.75 -10.25 42.69
N LEU A 199 -0.44 -11.54 42.75
CA LEU A 199 -1.41 -12.61 43.01
C LEU A 199 -1.42 -12.94 44.51
N LEU A 200 -2.53 -12.65 45.18
CA LEU A 200 -2.75 -12.89 46.61
C LEU A 200 -3.59 -14.15 46.83
N ASP A 201 -3.12 -15.01 47.74
CA ASP A 201 -3.95 -16.06 48.35
C ASP A 201 -4.65 -15.52 49.60
N ILE A 202 -5.99 -15.52 49.59
CA ILE A 202 -6.79 -14.97 50.69
C ILE A 202 -6.77 -15.87 51.92
N GLN A 203 -6.65 -17.18 51.76
CA GLN A 203 -6.58 -18.11 52.90
C GLN A 203 -5.23 -17.98 53.59
N GLN A 204 -4.15 -18.03 52.81
CA GLN A 204 -2.77 -18.01 53.29
C GLN A 204 -2.24 -16.61 53.60
N LYS A 205 -2.95 -15.54 53.17
CA LYS A 205 -2.57 -14.13 53.34
C LYS A 205 -1.17 -13.80 52.79
N ARG A 206 -0.75 -14.49 51.73
CA ARG A 206 0.58 -14.30 51.12
C ARG A 206 0.48 -14.05 49.62
N ILE A 207 1.43 -13.28 49.11
CA ILE A 207 1.61 -13.07 47.68
C ILE A 207 2.28 -14.32 47.10
N LEU A 208 1.66 -14.93 46.11
CA LEU A 208 2.16 -16.12 45.42
C LEU A 208 3.07 -15.77 44.24
N ALA A 209 2.76 -14.68 43.53
CA ALA A 209 3.50 -14.23 42.37
C ALA A 209 3.31 -12.73 42.15
N SER A 210 4.21 -12.11 41.40
CA SER A 210 4.15 -10.69 41.02
C SER A 210 4.67 -10.52 39.60
N ALA A 211 4.00 -9.68 38.80
CA ALA A 211 4.46 -9.23 37.49
C ALA A 211 4.62 -7.72 37.49
N LYS A 212 5.74 -7.24 36.93
CA LYS A 212 6.00 -5.81 36.77
C LYS A 212 5.29 -5.29 35.52
N VAL A 213 4.01 -4.96 35.66
CA VAL A 213 3.15 -4.39 34.61
C VAL A 213 2.41 -3.20 35.20
N SER A 214 2.61 -2.03 34.63
CA SER A 214 2.03 -0.77 35.10
C SER A 214 0.68 -0.49 34.45
N LYS A 215 -0.14 0.31 35.14
CA LYS A 215 -1.41 0.89 34.62
C LYS A 215 -2.39 -0.13 34.01
N VAL A 216 -2.42 -1.37 34.51
CA VAL A 216 -3.38 -2.40 34.05
C VAL A 216 -4.81 -1.96 34.39
N LYS A 217 -5.68 -1.95 33.38
CA LYS A 217 -7.08 -1.56 33.52
C LYS A 217 -8.03 -2.75 33.54
N TYR A 218 -7.72 -3.83 32.80
CA TYR A 218 -8.58 -5.02 32.72
C TYR A 218 -7.75 -6.30 32.69
N VAL A 219 -8.32 -7.37 33.25
CA VAL A 219 -7.72 -8.71 33.26
C VAL A 219 -8.74 -9.69 32.69
N ILE A 220 -8.34 -10.45 31.67
CA ILE A 220 -9.20 -11.42 30.99
C ILE A 220 -8.54 -12.79 31.04
N TRP A 221 -9.18 -13.72 31.74
CA TRP A 221 -8.70 -15.09 31.88
C TRP A 221 -9.20 -15.98 30.74
N SER A 222 -8.37 -16.95 30.37
CA SER A 222 -8.75 -18.11 29.56
C SER A 222 -9.78 -18.98 30.31
N LYS A 223 -10.60 -19.75 29.58
CA LYS A 223 -11.67 -20.58 30.16
C LYS A 223 -11.13 -21.58 31.22
N ASN A 224 -9.92 -22.08 31.02
CA ASN A 224 -9.24 -23.03 31.92
C ASN A 224 -8.38 -22.36 33.02
N LEU A 225 -8.35 -21.02 33.06
CA LEU A 225 -7.52 -20.23 33.99
C LEU A 225 -6.01 -20.50 33.88
N GLU A 226 -5.51 -20.95 32.74
CA GLU A 226 -4.07 -21.18 32.52
C GLU A 226 -3.33 -19.90 32.13
N TYR A 227 -3.97 -19.10 31.28
CA TYR A 227 -3.46 -17.84 30.76
C TYR A 227 -4.38 -16.66 31.13
N ALA A 228 -3.79 -15.49 31.32
CA ALA A 228 -4.48 -14.22 31.49
C ALA A 228 -3.90 -13.15 30.56
N ALA A 229 -4.77 -12.29 30.04
CA ALA A 229 -4.40 -11.11 29.29
C ALA A 229 -4.59 -9.87 30.18
N LEU A 230 -3.51 -9.15 30.42
CA LEU A 230 -3.49 -7.86 31.13
C LEU A 230 -3.57 -6.75 30.10
N LEU A 231 -4.64 -5.95 30.16
CA LEU A 231 -4.91 -4.86 29.24
C LEU A 231 -4.60 -3.52 29.91
N SER A 232 -3.58 -2.84 29.42
CA SER A 232 -3.27 -1.44 29.73
C SER A 232 -3.77 -0.53 28.59
N LYS A 233 -3.52 0.79 28.66
CA LYS A 233 -4.00 1.76 27.65
C LYS A 233 -3.49 1.40 26.23
N HIS A 234 -2.18 1.18 26.10
CA HIS A 234 -1.49 0.93 24.83
C HIS A 234 -0.69 -0.37 24.84
N THR A 235 -0.88 -1.20 25.85
CA THR A 235 -0.06 -2.40 26.05
C THR A 235 -0.96 -3.58 26.38
N LEU A 236 -0.73 -4.69 25.70
CA LEU A 236 -1.33 -5.99 25.99
C LEU A 236 -0.21 -6.91 26.49
N THR A 237 -0.35 -7.45 27.70
CA THR A 237 0.62 -8.41 28.25
C THR A 237 -0.07 -9.73 28.52
N LEU A 238 0.40 -10.81 27.89
CA LEU A 238 -0.07 -12.17 28.17
C LEU A 238 0.78 -12.79 29.27
N VAL A 239 0.13 -13.33 30.29
CA VAL A 239 0.77 -13.95 31.45
C VAL A 239 0.20 -15.33 31.72
N THR A 240 1.00 -16.20 32.34
CA THR A 240 0.50 -17.47 32.90
C THR A 240 -0.26 -17.21 34.20
N ARG A 241 -0.94 -18.24 34.72
CA ARG A 241 -1.56 -18.21 36.05
C ARG A 241 -0.61 -17.82 37.18
N LYS A 242 0.68 -18.09 37.03
CA LYS A 242 1.74 -17.71 37.99
C LYS A 242 2.34 -16.33 37.70
N LEU A 243 1.68 -15.51 36.88
CA LEU A 243 2.14 -14.18 36.48
C LEU A 243 3.52 -14.16 35.78
N GLN A 244 3.90 -15.24 35.11
CA GLN A 244 5.07 -15.22 34.22
C GLN A 244 4.66 -14.57 32.89
N ILE A 245 5.40 -13.55 32.48
CA ILE A 245 5.14 -12.82 31.23
C ILE A 245 5.55 -13.70 30.05
N LEU A 246 4.59 -14.00 29.18
CA LEU A 246 4.80 -14.76 27.95
C LEU A 246 5.13 -13.83 26.79
N CYS A 247 4.32 -12.79 26.63
CA CYS A 247 4.53 -11.77 25.62
C CYS A 247 3.98 -10.42 26.07
N SER A 248 4.52 -9.34 25.49
CA SER A 248 4.02 -8.00 25.66
C SER A 248 3.97 -7.31 24.30
N VAL A 249 2.80 -6.84 23.91
CA VAL A 249 2.53 -6.17 22.63
C VAL A 249 2.24 -4.70 22.93
N GLN A 250 2.99 -3.81 22.29
CA GLN A 250 2.77 -2.37 22.35
C GLN A 250 1.98 -1.93 21.12
N GLU A 251 0.92 -1.16 21.35
CA GLU A 251 -0.03 -0.69 20.35
C GLU A 251 -0.02 0.83 20.26
N SER A 252 0.01 1.38 19.05
CA SER A 252 -0.15 2.82 18.83
C SER A 252 -1.56 3.31 19.21
N THR A 253 -2.56 2.46 18.98
CA THR A 253 -3.97 2.76 19.28
C THR A 253 -4.41 2.09 20.58
N ARG A 254 -5.40 2.69 21.24
CA ARG A 254 -5.85 2.22 22.55
C ARG A 254 -6.54 0.85 22.46
N VAL A 255 -6.12 -0.08 23.31
CA VAL A 255 -6.73 -1.41 23.43
C VAL A 255 -8.09 -1.30 24.14
N LYS A 256 -9.14 -1.89 23.56
CA LYS A 256 -10.51 -1.80 24.07
C LYS A 256 -10.89 -3.02 24.87
N SER A 257 -10.81 -4.21 24.29
CA SER A 257 -11.27 -5.48 24.89
C SER A 257 -10.69 -6.67 24.15
N GLY A 258 -10.86 -7.88 24.69
CA GLY A 258 -10.50 -9.11 23.98
C GLY A 258 -11.10 -10.35 24.63
N ALA A 259 -10.95 -11.49 23.98
CA ALA A 259 -11.38 -12.79 24.46
C ALA A 259 -10.41 -13.89 24.01
N TRP A 260 -10.33 -14.96 24.79
CA TRP A 260 -9.53 -16.14 24.48
C TRP A 260 -10.30 -17.11 23.59
N GLU A 261 -9.66 -17.56 22.52
CA GLU A 261 -10.07 -18.72 21.73
C GLU A 261 -9.58 -20.02 22.41
N GLU A 262 -10.20 -21.15 22.06
CA GLU A 262 -9.89 -22.47 22.62
C GLU A 262 -8.46 -22.96 22.29
N GLY A 263 -7.84 -22.44 21.23
CA GLY A 263 -6.47 -22.73 20.83
C GLY A 263 -5.38 -21.98 21.61
N GLY A 264 -5.73 -21.20 22.63
CA GLY A 264 -4.76 -20.36 23.37
C GLY A 264 -4.37 -19.08 22.63
N VAL A 265 -5.19 -18.65 21.67
CA VAL A 265 -5.05 -17.38 20.94
C VAL A 265 -5.87 -16.31 21.64
N PHE A 266 -5.30 -15.14 21.84
CA PHE A 266 -6.03 -13.99 22.40
C PHE A 266 -6.42 -13.03 21.28
N LEU A 267 -7.72 -12.90 21.02
CA LEU A 267 -8.25 -11.95 20.05
C LEU A 267 -8.66 -10.68 20.77
N TYR A 268 -8.23 -9.53 20.28
CA TYR A 268 -8.51 -8.23 20.90
C TYR A 268 -8.84 -7.16 19.87
N THR A 269 -9.53 -6.12 20.32
CA THR A 269 -9.90 -4.96 19.52
C THR A 269 -9.16 -3.72 19.99
N THR A 270 -8.68 -2.95 19.03
CA THR A 270 -8.25 -1.56 19.24
C THR A 270 -9.37 -0.61 18.80
N SER A 271 -9.09 0.69 18.70
CA SER A 271 -10.07 1.62 18.13
C SER A 271 -10.42 1.31 16.66
N ASN A 272 -9.47 0.74 15.91
CA ASN A 272 -9.53 0.68 14.44
C ASN A 272 -9.34 -0.74 13.89
N HIS A 273 -8.94 -1.73 14.71
CA HIS A 273 -8.59 -3.06 14.20
C HIS A 273 -9.02 -4.18 15.17
N ILE A 274 -9.39 -5.33 14.61
CA ILE A 274 -9.39 -6.63 15.27
C ILE A 274 -8.02 -7.25 15.05
N LYS A 275 -7.37 -7.65 16.14
CA LYS A 275 -6.03 -8.22 16.16
C LYS A 275 -6.00 -9.52 16.94
N TYR A 276 -4.97 -10.32 16.71
CA TYR A 276 -4.66 -11.50 17.52
C TYR A 276 -3.28 -11.38 18.14
N ALA A 277 -3.11 -11.99 19.30
CA ALA A 277 -1.82 -12.21 19.96
C ALA A 277 -1.69 -13.68 20.35
N LEU A 278 -0.56 -14.28 19.98
CA LEU A 278 -0.18 -15.64 20.36
C LEU A 278 0.69 -15.61 21.61
N THR A 279 0.62 -16.68 22.40
CA THR A 279 1.46 -16.87 23.59
C THR A 279 2.96 -16.91 23.28
N ALA A 280 3.32 -17.23 22.04
CA ALA A 280 4.71 -17.21 21.54
C ALA A 280 5.24 -15.80 21.20
N GLY A 281 4.39 -14.77 21.27
CA GLY A 281 4.76 -13.38 21.02
C GLY A 281 4.53 -12.88 19.59
N ASP A 282 4.06 -13.74 18.68
CA ASP A 282 3.61 -13.31 17.36
C ASP A 282 2.21 -12.67 17.45
N TYR A 283 1.99 -11.58 16.72
CA TYR A 283 0.73 -10.85 16.68
C TYR A 283 0.44 -10.38 15.25
N GLY A 284 -0.82 -10.04 14.95
CA GLY A 284 -1.23 -9.62 13.62
C GLY A 284 -2.62 -8.99 13.59
N ILE A 285 -2.98 -8.44 12.43
CA ILE A 285 -4.28 -7.81 12.18
C ILE A 285 -5.15 -8.80 11.43
N ILE A 286 -6.37 -9.02 11.91
CA ILE A 286 -7.37 -9.87 11.24
C ILE A 286 -8.24 -9.04 10.31
N ARG A 287 -8.70 -7.88 10.80
CA ARG A 287 -9.68 -7.05 10.10
C ARG A 287 -9.63 -5.62 10.63
N THR A 288 -9.83 -4.65 9.75
CA THR A 288 -10.03 -3.23 10.10
C THR A 288 -11.48 -2.97 10.54
N LEU A 289 -11.65 -2.09 11.52
CA LEU A 289 -12.92 -1.70 12.12
C LEU A 289 -13.15 -0.21 11.96
N ASP A 290 -14.37 0.10 11.58
CA ASP A 290 -14.82 1.49 11.40
C ASP A 290 -15.30 2.10 12.71
N VAL A 291 -15.94 1.25 13.50
CA VAL A 291 -16.46 1.58 14.82
C VAL A 291 -15.83 0.64 15.83
N PRO A 292 -15.31 1.16 16.96
CA PRO A 292 -14.74 0.30 17.98
C PRO A 292 -15.82 -0.59 18.58
N VAL A 293 -15.55 -1.89 18.58
CA VAL A 293 -16.40 -2.91 19.17
C VAL A 293 -15.73 -3.54 20.38
N TYR A 294 -16.54 -3.97 21.35
CA TYR A 294 -16.10 -4.61 22.57
C TYR A 294 -16.31 -6.12 22.48
N VAL A 295 -15.23 -6.88 22.35
CA VAL A 295 -15.25 -8.35 22.25
C VAL A 295 -15.78 -8.96 23.53
N LEU A 296 -16.78 -9.83 23.38
CA LEU A 296 -17.38 -10.63 24.45
C LEU A 296 -16.79 -12.05 24.45
N ALA A 297 -16.88 -12.72 23.30
CA ALA A 297 -16.49 -14.11 23.15
C ALA A 297 -16.17 -14.43 21.69
N VAL A 298 -15.36 -15.48 21.49
CA VAL A 298 -15.01 -16.03 20.17
C VAL A 298 -15.64 -17.41 20.05
N ARG A 299 -16.35 -17.68 18.94
CA ARG A 299 -16.83 -19.03 18.62
C ARG A 299 -16.64 -19.32 17.13
N GLY A 300 -15.87 -20.34 16.83
CA GLY A 300 -15.58 -20.71 15.44
C GLY A 300 -14.96 -19.55 14.67
N GLU A 301 -15.66 -19.10 13.63
CA GLU A 301 -15.25 -18.02 12.73
C GLU A 301 -15.99 -16.70 13.00
N SER A 302 -16.69 -16.59 14.13
CA SER A 302 -17.43 -15.38 14.51
C SER A 302 -16.95 -14.83 15.85
N LEU A 303 -16.76 -13.52 15.90
CA LEU A 303 -16.60 -12.73 17.12
C LEU A 303 -17.95 -12.15 17.55
N TYR A 304 -18.35 -12.40 18.79
CA TYR A 304 -19.50 -11.75 19.41
C TYR A 304 -19.03 -10.52 20.18
N CYS A 305 -19.58 -9.36 19.84
CA CYS A 305 -19.15 -8.06 20.34
C CYS A 305 -20.33 -7.20 20.80
N LEU A 306 -20.05 -6.14 21.56
CA LEU A 306 -20.96 -5.01 21.80
C LEU A 306 -20.45 -3.76 21.08
N ASN A 307 -21.32 -2.99 20.46
CA ASN A 307 -20.97 -1.67 19.95
C ASN A 307 -21.00 -0.59 21.06
N ARG A 308 -20.75 0.68 20.72
CA ARG A 308 -20.80 1.82 21.67
C ARG A 308 -22.17 2.03 22.32
N GLU A 309 -23.24 1.57 21.69
CA GLU A 309 -24.63 1.66 22.19
C GLU A 309 -25.04 0.42 23.01
N ALA A 310 -24.07 -0.42 23.37
CA ALA A 310 -24.28 -1.71 24.03
C ALA A 310 -25.21 -2.66 23.25
N ALA A 311 -25.30 -2.54 21.93
CA ALA A 311 -26.01 -3.48 21.08
C ALA A 311 -25.11 -4.67 20.71
N PRO A 312 -25.63 -5.91 20.74
CA PRO A 312 -24.89 -7.08 20.31
C PRO A 312 -24.67 -7.08 18.80
N VAL A 313 -23.43 -7.31 18.39
CA VAL A 313 -22.99 -7.38 17.00
C VAL A 313 -22.15 -8.63 16.81
N GLU A 314 -22.46 -9.40 15.77
CA GLU A 314 -21.64 -10.53 15.34
C GLU A 314 -20.73 -10.08 14.20
N VAL A 315 -19.43 -10.29 14.35
CA VAL A 315 -18.41 -9.91 13.36
C VAL A 315 -17.71 -11.18 12.88
N PRO A 316 -17.85 -11.58 11.60
CA PRO A 316 -17.12 -12.73 11.08
C PRO A 316 -15.62 -12.43 11.03
N ILE A 317 -14.78 -13.42 11.29
CA ILE A 317 -13.33 -13.35 11.25
C ILE A 317 -12.76 -14.45 10.38
N ASP A 318 -11.65 -14.17 9.69
CA ASP A 318 -10.87 -15.20 9.02
C ASP A 318 -9.78 -15.71 9.97
N PRO A 319 -9.84 -16.97 10.44
CA PRO A 319 -8.86 -17.51 11.37
C PRO A 319 -7.60 -18.07 10.69
N THR A 320 -7.54 -18.06 9.36
CA THR A 320 -6.55 -18.85 8.60
C THR A 320 -5.12 -18.43 8.93
N GLU A 321 -4.83 -17.12 9.03
CA GLU A 321 -3.47 -16.63 9.28
C GLU A 321 -2.94 -17.04 10.66
N TYR A 322 -3.69 -16.78 11.73
CA TYR A 322 -3.21 -17.10 13.08
C TYR A 322 -3.20 -18.61 13.33
N ARG A 323 -4.13 -19.38 12.73
CA ARG A 323 -4.09 -20.86 12.79
C ARG A 323 -2.88 -21.41 12.06
N PHE A 324 -2.53 -20.85 10.91
CA PHE A 324 -1.32 -21.20 10.19
C PHE A 324 -0.06 -20.94 11.04
N LYS A 325 0.08 -19.75 11.63
CA LYS A 325 1.21 -19.43 12.51
C LYS A 325 1.24 -20.32 13.76
N LEU A 326 0.09 -20.58 14.36
CA LEU A 326 -0.03 -21.47 15.52
C LEU A 326 0.39 -22.91 15.19
N ALA A 327 -0.02 -23.45 14.03
CA ALA A 327 0.38 -24.78 13.58
C ALA A 327 1.89 -24.87 13.34
N LEU A 328 2.50 -23.82 12.78
CA LEU A 328 3.96 -23.74 12.60
C LEU A 328 4.70 -23.71 13.94
N ILE A 329 4.24 -22.92 14.90
CA ILE A 329 4.79 -22.84 16.26
C ILE A 329 4.69 -24.19 16.98
N ASN A 330 3.55 -24.87 16.82
CA ASN A 330 3.30 -26.20 17.40
C ASN A 330 3.94 -27.34 16.60
N ARG A 331 4.71 -27.04 15.54
CA ARG A 331 5.40 -28.01 14.66
C ARG A 331 4.48 -29.06 14.03
N ARG A 332 3.24 -28.67 13.67
CA ARG A 332 2.26 -29.53 13.00
C ARG A 332 2.34 -29.37 11.48
N TYR A 333 3.37 -29.95 10.87
CA TYR A 333 3.65 -29.76 9.44
C TYR A 333 2.55 -30.33 8.52
N ASP A 334 1.87 -31.40 8.90
CA ASP A 334 0.78 -31.99 8.10
C ASP A 334 -0.42 -31.05 7.97
N GLU A 335 -0.80 -30.38 9.08
CA GLU A 335 -1.85 -29.36 9.06
C GLU A 335 -1.43 -28.16 8.21
N VAL A 336 -0.17 -27.73 8.32
CA VAL A 336 0.39 -26.63 7.52
C VAL A 336 0.30 -26.97 6.03
N LEU A 337 0.76 -28.15 5.60
CA LEU A 337 0.72 -28.58 4.19
C LEU A 337 -0.70 -28.70 3.64
N ASN A 338 -1.64 -29.17 4.45
CA ASN A 338 -3.05 -29.22 4.07
C ASN A 338 -3.63 -27.81 3.90
N MET A 339 -3.35 -26.90 4.85
CA MET A 339 -3.74 -25.49 4.75
C MET A 339 -3.11 -24.81 3.52
N VAL A 340 -1.86 -25.11 3.19
CA VAL A 340 -1.18 -24.61 1.97
C VAL A 340 -1.90 -25.06 0.70
N ARG A 341 -2.37 -26.30 0.64
CA ARG A 341 -3.03 -26.86 -0.55
C ARG A 341 -4.47 -26.41 -0.71
N SER A 342 -5.19 -26.18 0.40
CA SER A 342 -6.62 -25.89 0.38
C SER A 342 -6.99 -24.43 0.55
N ALA A 343 -6.15 -23.63 1.23
CA ALA A 343 -6.45 -22.23 1.54
C ALA A 343 -5.73 -21.28 0.58
N ASN A 344 -6.43 -20.20 0.18
CA ASN A 344 -5.86 -19.08 -0.57
C ASN A 344 -4.98 -18.20 0.36
N LEU A 345 -3.96 -18.79 0.98
CA LEU A 345 -2.95 -18.10 1.78
C LEU A 345 -1.94 -17.44 0.83
N VAL A 346 -2.37 -16.44 0.06
CA VAL A 346 -1.55 -15.76 -0.95
C VAL A 346 -1.27 -14.34 -0.46
N GLY A 347 -0.12 -14.15 0.19
CA GLY A 347 0.34 -12.82 0.61
C GLY A 347 1.83 -12.82 0.92
N GLN A 348 2.53 -11.75 0.54
CA GLN A 348 3.97 -11.55 0.81
C GLN A 348 4.29 -11.57 2.32
N SER A 349 3.31 -11.24 3.17
CA SER A 349 3.42 -11.26 4.63
C SER A 349 3.69 -12.65 5.22
N ILE A 350 3.10 -13.70 4.66
CA ILE A 350 3.31 -15.09 5.10
C ILE A 350 4.68 -15.59 4.63
N ILE A 351 5.07 -15.26 3.41
CA ILE A 351 6.39 -15.58 2.85
C ILE A 351 7.49 -14.94 3.69
N ALA A 352 7.38 -13.64 3.97
CA ALA A 352 8.31 -12.91 4.83
C ALA A 352 8.37 -13.50 6.25
N TYR A 353 7.22 -13.92 6.79
CA TYR A 353 7.16 -14.59 8.10
C TYR A 353 7.88 -15.94 8.08
N LEU A 354 7.66 -16.77 7.05
CA LEU A 354 8.34 -18.07 6.89
C LEU A 354 9.86 -17.90 6.71
N GLN A 355 10.31 -16.92 5.90
CA GLN A 355 11.72 -16.57 5.76
C GLN A 355 12.34 -16.17 7.10
N LYS A 356 11.69 -15.26 7.84
CA LYS A 356 12.16 -14.80 9.15
C LYS A 356 12.24 -15.93 10.19
N LYS A 357 11.33 -16.91 10.11
CA LYS A 357 11.34 -18.08 11.01
C LYS A 357 12.28 -19.21 10.51
N GLY A 358 12.92 -19.04 9.35
CA GLY A 358 13.90 -20.00 8.82
C GLY A 358 13.29 -21.18 8.07
N TYR A 359 12.11 -21.02 7.47
CA TYR A 359 11.44 -22.03 6.64
C TYR A 359 11.30 -21.58 5.17
N PRO A 360 12.39 -21.22 4.46
CA PRO A 360 12.32 -20.75 3.07
C PRO A 360 11.86 -21.85 2.09
N GLU A 361 12.09 -23.13 2.41
CA GLU A 361 11.65 -24.28 1.59
C GLU A 361 10.12 -24.34 1.47
N VAL A 362 9.43 -24.09 2.58
CA VAL A 362 7.97 -24.03 2.60
C VAL A 362 7.48 -22.79 1.86
N ALA A 363 8.20 -21.67 1.98
CA ALA A 363 7.89 -20.42 1.29
C ALA A 363 8.00 -20.54 -0.25
N LEU A 364 8.94 -21.36 -0.75
CA LEU A 364 9.14 -21.59 -2.19
C LEU A 364 7.90 -22.15 -2.90
N HIS A 365 7.03 -22.88 -2.18
CA HIS A 365 5.76 -23.38 -2.70
C HIS A 365 4.68 -22.28 -2.87
N PHE A 366 4.80 -21.16 -2.17
CA PHE A 366 3.83 -20.05 -2.22
C PHE A 366 4.16 -19.01 -3.29
N VAL A 367 5.42 -18.92 -3.71
CA VAL A 367 5.89 -17.84 -4.59
C VAL A 367 5.69 -18.18 -6.06
N LYS A 368 4.89 -17.33 -6.72
CA LYS A 368 4.67 -17.33 -8.17
C LYS A 368 5.58 -16.38 -8.93
N ASP A 369 6.05 -15.31 -8.28
CA ASP A 369 6.97 -14.36 -8.90
C ASP A 369 8.37 -14.99 -9.06
N GLU A 370 8.87 -15.02 -10.29
CA GLU A 370 10.14 -15.70 -10.61
C GLU A 370 11.34 -15.06 -9.92
N LYS A 371 11.30 -13.75 -9.64
CA LYS A 371 12.39 -13.04 -8.96
C LYS A 371 12.46 -13.39 -7.48
N THR A 372 11.34 -13.37 -6.76
CA THR A 372 11.29 -13.83 -5.37
C THR A 372 11.56 -15.34 -5.29
N ARG A 373 11.10 -16.12 -6.27
CA ARG A 373 11.34 -17.57 -6.37
C ARG A 373 12.83 -17.87 -6.53
N PHE A 374 13.54 -17.12 -7.37
CA PHE A 374 14.99 -17.20 -7.53
C PHE A 374 15.71 -16.93 -6.21
N GLY A 375 15.39 -15.83 -5.53
CA GLY A 375 16.01 -15.48 -4.24
C GLY A 375 15.80 -16.56 -3.17
N LEU A 376 14.57 -17.05 -3.02
CA LEU A 376 14.24 -18.14 -2.11
C LEU A 376 14.96 -19.45 -2.48
N ALA A 377 15.04 -19.77 -3.77
CA ALA A 377 15.72 -20.98 -4.23
C ALA A 377 17.22 -20.92 -3.93
N LEU A 378 17.86 -19.75 -4.06
CA LEU A 378 19.24 -19.55 -3.63
C LEU A 378 19.41 -19.70 -2.11
N GLU A 379 18.50 -19.14 -1.31
CA GLU A 379 18.52 -19.31 0.16
C GLU A 379 18.34 -20.77 0.59
N CYS A 380 17.50 -21.52 -0.11
CA CYS A 380 17.31 -22.96 0.10
C CYS A 380 18.46 -23.81 -0.46
N GLY A 381 19.34 -23.21 -1.26
CA GLY A 381 20.39 -23.91 -1.99
C GLY A 381 19.87 -24.83 -3.10
N ASN A 382 18.62 -24.67 -3.56
CA ASN A 382 18.06 -25.45 -4.65
C ASN A 382 18.43 -24.81 -6.00
N LEU A 383 19.59 -25.20 -6.53
CA LEU A 383 20.13 -24.67 -7.78
C LEU A 383 19.28 -25.01 -9.01
N GLU A 384 18.51 -26.11 -9.00
CA GLU A 384 17.67 -26.50 -10.13
C GLU A 384 16.54 -25.49 -10.33
N ILE A 385 15.80 -25.17 -9.27
CA ILE A 385 14.71 -24.19 -9.31
C ILE A 385 15.28 -22.78 -9.54
N ALA A 386 16.44 -22.46 -8.97
CA ALA A 386 17.10 -21.17 -9.20
C ALA A 386 17.53 -21.02 -10.67
N LEU A 387 17.98 -22.09 -11.33
CA LEU A 387 18.35 -22.08 -12.74
C LEU A 387 17.14 -21.96 -13.66
N GLU A 388 16.02 -22.61 -13.33
CA GLU A 388 14.75 -22.43 -14.04
C GLU A 388 14.25 -20.99 -13.95
N ALA A 389 14.24 -20.40 -12.75
CA ALA A 389 13.83 -19.02 -12.54
C ALA A 389 14.80 -18.03 -13.24
N ALA A 390 16.11 -18.29 -13.21
CA ALA A 390 17.11 -17.47 -13.89
C ALA A 390 16.95 -17.45 -15.42
N LYS A 391 16.57 -18.59 -16.03
CA LYS A 391 16.27 -18.67 -17.47
C LYS A 391 15.07 -17.82 -17.87
N VAL A 392 14.07 -17.71 -17.01
CA VAL A 392 12.87 -16.91 -17.28
C VAL A 392 13.15 -15.42 -17.09
N LEU A 393 13.96 -15.05 -16.09
CA LEU A 393 14.31 -13.66 -15.79
C LEU A 393 15.34 -13.07 -16.78
N ASP A 394 16.26 -13.90 -17.27
CA ASP A 394 17.32 -13.58 -18.24
C ASP A 394 18.10 -12.28 -17.96
N ASP A 395 18.49 -12.08 -16.70
CA ASP A 395 19.28 -10.92 -16.26
C ASP A 395 20.70 -11.34 -15.86
N LYS A 396 21.69 -10.56 -16.29
CA LYS A 396 23.11 -10.79 -16.02
C LYS A 396 23.42 -10.85 -14.52
N ALA A 397 22.73 -10.05 -13.70
CA ALA A 397 22.93 -10.05 -12.25
C ALA A 397 22.43 -11.36 -11.60
N VAL A 398 21.31 -11.90 -12.08
CA VAL A 398 20.71 -13.15 -11.62
C VAL A 398 21.61 -14.34 -11.99
N TRP A 399 22.14 -14.35 -13.21
CA TRP A 399 23.11 -15.35 -13.65
C TRP A 399 24.42 -15.29 -12.84
N HIS A 400 24.90 -14.10 -12.46
CA HIS A 400 26.07 -13.95 -11.61
C HIS A 400 25.84 -14.52 -10.20
N ALA A 401 24.70 -14.18 -9.58
CA ALA A 401 24.34 -14.69 -8.25
C ALA A 401 24.16 -16.22 -8.24
N LEU A 402 23.57 -16.78 -9.30
CA LEU A 402 23.47 -18.24 -9.48
C LEU A 402 24.86 -18.87 -9.63
N GLY A 403 25.75 -18.25 -10.40
CA GLY A 403 27.13 -18.70 -10.58
C GLY A 403 27.92 -18.71 -9.27
N GLU A 404 27.81 -17.66 -8.46
CA GLU A 404 28.44 -17.59 -7.13
C GLU A 404 27.90 -18.67 -6.18
N ALA A 405 26.57 -18.85 -6.13
CA ALA A 405 25.94 -19.89 -5.31
C ALA A 405 26.32 -21.30 -5.78
N ALA A 406 26.41 -21.54 -7.08
CA ALA A 406 26.84 -22.81 -7.65
C ALA A 406 28.33 -23.10 -7.35
N LEU A 407 29.18 -22.07 -7.38
CA LEU A 407 30.60 -22.18 -7.00
C LEU A 407 30.76 -22.49 -5.51
N LEU A 408 29.99 -21.82 -4.64
CA LEU A 408 29.96 -22.07 -3.19
C LEU A 408 29.51 -23.50 -2.86
N GLN A 409 28.60 -24.07 -3.65
CA GLN A 409 28.13 -25.44 -3.50
C GLN A 409 29.00 -26.49 -4.22
N GLY A 410 30.06 -26.07 -4.93
CA GLY A 410 30.98 -26.97 -5.61
C GLY A 410 30.42 -27.63 -6.88
N ASN A 411 29.47 -27.00 -7.56
CA ASN A 411 28.89 -27.54 -8.80
C ASN A 411 29.77 -27.18 -10.02
N HIS A 412 30.85 -27.94 -10.24
CA HIS A 412 31.91 -27.67 -11.24
C HIS A 412 31.54 -27.99 -12.71
N GLN A 413 30.27 -28.04 -13.08
CA GLN A 413 29.89 -28.52 -14.42
C GLN A 413 30.21 -27.55 -15.58
N ASP A 414 30.71 -26.33 -15.32
CA ASP A 414 30.93 -25.29 -16.35
C ASP A 414 32.42 -24.89 -16.53
N VAL A 415 33.21 -25.79 -17.15
CA VAL A 415 34.68 -25.68 -17.32
C VAL A 415 35.11 -24.50 -18.23
N ASN A 416 34.27 -24.10 -19.19
CA ASN A 416 34.59 -23.05 -20.15
C ASN A 416 34.57 -21.65 -19.49
N GLY A 417 33.63 -21.43 -18.55
CA GLY A 417 33.56 -20.19 -17.76
C GLY A 417 34.77 -20.02 -16.85
N HIS A 418 35.31 -21.12 -16.31
CA HIS A 418 36.51 -21.11 -15.46
C HIS A 418 37.75 -20.63 -16.24
N TYR A 419 37.98 -21.17 -17.45
CA TYR A 419 39.13 -20.78 -18.28
C TYR A 419 39.09 -19.31 -18.71
N GLN A 420 37.91 -18.80 -19.08
CA GLN A 420 37.74 -17.40 -19.49
C GLN A 420 38.01 -16.42 -18.34
N THR A 421 37.54 -16.76 -17.14
CA THR A 421 37.78 -15.95 -15.94
C THR A 421 39.27 -15.89 -15.61
N ALA A 422 39.98 -17.02 -15.64
CA ALA A 422 41.43 -17.07 -15.42
C ALA A 422 42.21 -16.28 -16.48
N LEU A 423 41.77 -16.29 -17.75
CA LEU A 423 42.34 -15.49 -18.83
C LEU A 423 42.19 -13.97 -18.57
N LEU A 424 41.02 -13.53 -18.12
CA LEU A 424 40.76 -12.11 -17.83
C LEU A 424 41.54 -11.60 -16.61
N LEU A 425 41.75 -12.46 -15.62
CA LEU A 425 42.54 -12.15 -14.42
C LEU A 425 44.06 -12.21 -14.67
N GLY A 426 44.48 -12.80 -15.79
CA GLY A 426 45.90 -13.01 -16.10
C GLY A 426 46.57 -14.10 -15.27
N ASP A 427 45.79 -14.95 -14.57
CA ASP A 427 46.34 -16.06 -13.78
C ASP A 427 46.73 -17.22 -14.70
N VAL A 428 48.03 -17.34 -14.94
CA VAL A 428 48.59 -18.38 -15.81
C VAL A 428 48.59 -19.75 -15.14
N GLY A 429 48.73 -19.81 -13.81
CA GLY A 429 48.78 -21.08 -13.08
C GLY A 429 47.46 -21.83 -13.14
N GLU A 430 46.35 -21.12 -12.91
CA GLU A 430 45.01 -21.71 -13.03
C GLU A 430 44.69 -22.10 -14.49
N ARG A 431 45.15 -21.34 -15.48
CA ARG A 431 45.01 -21.73 -16.89
C ARG A 431 45.71 -23.04 -17.20
N ILE A 432 46.92 -23.27 -16.67
CA ILE A 432 47.67 -24.52 -16.86
C ILE A 432 46.93 -25.69 -16.19
N LYS A 433 46.39 -25.50 -14.98
CA LYS A 433 45.60 -26.52 -14.29
C LYS A 433 44.33 -26.91 -15.05
N VAL A 434 43.52 -25.93 -15.47
CA VAL A 434 42.30 -26.18 -16.26
C VAL A 434 42.63 -26.90 -17.56
N LEU A 435 43.68 -26.49 -18.27
CA LEU A 435 44.12 -27.16 -19.51
C LEU A 435 44.61 -28.60 -19.26
N LYS A 436 45.25 -28.86 -18.11
CA LYS A 436 45.67 -30.20 -17.68
C LYS A 436 44.47 -31.09 -17.38
N GLU A 437 43.46 -30.57 -16.68
CA GLU A 437 42.22 -31.29 -16.34
C GLU A 437 41.39 -31.65 -17.57
N VAL A 438 41.33 -30.76 -18.57
CA VAL A 438 40.67 -31.02 -19.86
C VAL A 438 41.47 -31.98 -20.75
N GLY A 439 42.70 -32.34 -20.35
CA GLY A 439 43.57 -33.27 -21.08
C GLY A 439 44.33 -32.64 -22.26
N GLN A 440 44.30 -31.31 -22.42
CA GLN A 440 45.05 -30.60 -23.45
C GLN A 440 46.48 -30.28 -22.98
N THR A 441 47.26 -31.34 -22.74
CA THR A 441 48.63 -31.27 -22.19
C THR A 441 49.61 -30.51 -23.08
N SER A 442 49.42 -30.51 -24.41
CA SER A 442 50.28 -29.78 -25.35
C SER A 442 50.14 -28.26 -25.20
N LEU A 443 48.91 -27.77 -24.99
CA LEU A 443 48.61 -26.35 -24.77
C LEU A 443 48.98 -25.92 -23.35
N ALA A 444 48.79 -26.79 -22.36
CA ALA A 444 49.29 -26.58 -21.00
C ALA A 444 50.82 -26.42 -20.99
N TYR A 445 51.56 -27.28 -21.70
CA TYR A 445 53.02 -27.19 -21.85
C TYR A 445 53.46 -25.89 -22.51
N LEU A 446 52.83 -25.51 -23.64
CA LEU A 446 53.13 -24.25 -24.31
C LEU A 446 52.88 -23.04 -23.40
N THR A 447 51.78 -23.05 -22.65
CA THR A 447 51.42 -21.97 -21.72
C THR A 447 52.43 -21.88 -20.58
N ALA A 448 52.83 -23.02 -20.01
CA ALA A 448 53.85 -23.08 -18.95
C ALA A 448 55.24 -22.64 -19.42
N ALA A 449 55.69 -23.16 -20.56
CA ALA A 449 57.02 -22.86 -21.13
C ALA A 449 57.14 -21.40 -21.61
N THR A 450 56.06 -20.83 -22.15
CA THR A 450 56.05 -19.44 -22.63
C THR A 450 56.05 -18.42 -21.48
N HIS A 451 55.47 -18.78 -20.33
CA HIS A 451 55.28 -17.85 -19.20
C HIS A 451 56.23 -18.11 -18.01
N GLY A 452 57.22 -19.00 -18.16
CA GLY A 452 58.31 -19.19 -17.19
C GLY A 452 58.01 -20.17 -16.05
N PHE A 453 56.96 -20.98 -16.15
CA PHE A 453 56.64 -22.05 -15.18
C PHE A 453 57.46 -23.31 -15.52
N ASN A 454 58.77 -23.24 -15.30
CA ASN A 454 59.74 -24.24 -15.75
C ASN A 454 59.54 -25.63 -15.12
N GLU A 455 59.14 -25.69 -13.85
CA GLU A 455 58.89 -26.95 -13.14
C GLU A 455 57.68 -27.71 -13.72
N GLU A 456 56.57 -27.00 -13.93
CA GLU A 456 55.36 -27.58 -14.55
C GLU A 456 55.60 -27.91 -16.03
N ALA A 457 56.37 -27.09 -16.74
CA ALA A 457 56.73 -27.35 -18.13
C ALA A 457 57.56 -28.64 -18.29
N GLU A 458 58.55 -28.90 -17.42
CA GLU A 458 59.36 -30.12 -17.50
C GLU A 458 58.56 -31.37 -17.13
N GLN A 459 57.61 -31.27 -16.18
CA GLN A 459 56.66 -32.34 -15.87
C GLN A 459 55.75 -32.65 -17.07
N LEU A 460 55.14 -31.63 -17.67
CA LEU A 460 54.25 -31.79 -18.83
C LEU A 460 55.01 -32.29 -20.08
N LYS A 461 56.28 -31.90 -20.24
CA LYS A 461 57.18 -32.42 -21.28
C LYS A 461 57.46 -33.91 -21.10
N GLY A 462 57.67 -34.37 -19.87
CA GLY A 462 57.78 -35.78 -19.53
C GLY A 462 56.50 -36.56 -19.89
N GLU A 463 55.33 -36.00 -19.56
CA GLU A 463 54.02 -36.58 -19.90
C GLU A 463 53.79 -36.63 -21.43
N LEU A 464 54.21 -35.62 -22.19
CA LEU A 464 54.08 -35.56 -23.66
C LEU A 464 55.01 -36.55 -24.37
N LEU A 465 56.26 -36.69 -23.91
CA LEU A 465 57.23 -37.65 -24.45
C LEU A 465 56.82 -39.09 -24.15
N ALA A 466 56.27 -39.35 -22.96
CA ALA A 466 55.70 -40.66 -22.62
C ALA A 466 54.49 -41.03 -23.50
N ARG A 467 53.73 -40.03 -23.98
CA ARG A 467 52.61 -40.21 -24.92
C ARG A 467 53.02 -40.22 -26.41
N GLY A 468 54.31 -40.10 -26.72
CA GLY A 468 54.82 -40.14 -28.09
C GLY A 468 54.44 -38.93 -28.96
N GLN A 469 54.04 -37.80 -28.36
CA GLN A 469 53.67 -36.58 -29.06
C GLN A 469 54.88 -35.65 -29.24
N SER A 470 55.00 -35.02 -30.41
CA SER A 470 56.08 -34.07 -30.69
C SER A 470 55.94 -32.80 -29.86
N LEU A 471 57.04 -32.33 -29.28
CA LEU A 471 57.06 -31.08 -28.53
C LEU A 471 56.87 -29.89 -29.49
N PRO A 472 55.84 -29.05 -29.28
CA PRO A 472 55.63 -27.87 -30.10
C PRO A 472 56.75 -26.84 -29.85
N PRO A 473 57.22 -26.12 -30.88
CA PRO A 473 58.26 -25.11 -30.74
C PRO A 473 57.75 -23.94 -29.90
N VAL A 474 58.57 -23.49 -28.95
CA VAL A 474 58.28 -22.32 -28.12
C VAL A 474 58.80 -21.07 -28.84
N GLU A 475 57.92 -20.12 -29.12
CA GLU A 475 58.29 -18.85 -29.74
C GLU A 475 58.96 -17.92 -28.70
N PRO A 476 60.23 -17.51 -28.90
CA PRO A 476 60.97 -16.72 -27.91
C PRO A 476 60.44 -15.29 -27.74
N ASN A 477 59.60 -14.81 -28.66
CA ASN A 477 58.99 -13.47 -28.63
C ASN A 477 57.55 -13.46 -28.09
N ALA A 478 57.01 -14.59 -27.67
CA ALA A 478 55.65 -14.65 -27.15
C ALA A 478 55.54 -13.92 -25.81
N ARG A 479 54.61 -12.97 -25.70
CA ARG A 479 54.35 -12.19 -24.49
C ARG A 479 52.94 -12.48 -23.98
N LEU A 480 52.79 -12.56 -22.65
CA LEU A 480 51.48 -12.65 -22.03
C LEU A 480 50.68 -11.39 -22.35
N LEU A 481 49.55 -11.55 -23.05
CA LEU A 481 48.58 -10.49 -23.23
C LEU A 481 47.78 -10.36 -21.92
N ILE A 482 48.21 -9.44 -21.07
CA ILE A 482 47.42 -8.99 -19.93
C ILE A 482 46.65 -7.75 -20.40
N PRO A 483 45.33 -7.66 -20.21
CA PRO A 483 44.64 -6.39 -20.39
C PRO A 483 45.33 -5.34 -19.50
N PRO A 484 45.66 -4.14 -20.02
CA PRO A 484 46.39 -3.16 -19.25
C PRO A 484 45.64 -2.84 -17.95
N PRO A 485 46.31 -2.84 -16.79
CA PRO A 485 45.68 -2.35 -15.56
C PRO A 485 45.26 -0.89 -15.83
N PRO A 486 44.01 -0.51 -15.54
CA PRO A 486 43.51 0.81 -15.87
C PRO A 486 44.39 1.88 -15.21
N ILE A 487 45.01 2.73 -16.04
CA ILE A 487 46.02 3.75 -15.65
C ILE A 487 45.40 4.77 -14.67
N LYS A 488 44.10 5.00 -14.79
CA LYS A 488 43.30 5.61 -13.76
C LYS A 488 42.65 4.49 -12.95
N ARG A 489 43.01 4.35 -11.68
CA ARG A 489 42.02 3.89 -10.69
C ARG A 489 40.94 4.97 -10.68
N MET A 490 39.93 4.78 -11.50
CA MET A 490 38.70 5.54 -11.41
C MET A 490 38.07 5.11 -10.08
N GLU A 491 38.31 5.87 -9.00
CA GLU A 491 37.52 5.72 -7.77
C GLU A 491 36.05 6.06 -8.04
N ASP A 492 35.81 6.91 -9.04
CA ASP A 492 34.50 7.17 -9.61
C ASP A 492 34.28 6.31 -10.84
N ASN A 493 33.33 5.38 -10.76
CA ASN A 493 32.85 4.63 -11.93
C ASN A 493 32.50 5.59 -13.08
N TRP A 494 32.64 5.12 -14.33
CA TRP A 494 31.88 5.65 -15.49
C TRP A 494 30.46 6.01 -15.04
N PRO A 495 29.76 7.04 -15.55
CA PRO A 495 28.40 7.34 -15.10
C PRO A 495 27.55 6.08 -15.24
N LEU A 496 27.43 5.37 -14.13
CA LEU A 496 26.56 4.23 -13.99
C LEU A 496 25.19 4.88 -14.10
N LEU A 497 24.31 4.29 -14.90
CA LEU A 497 22.90 4.44 -14.63
C LEU A 497 22.75 4.33 -13.11
N THR A 498 22.21 5.36 -12.48
CA THR A 498 21.82 5.31 -11.08
C THR A 498 20.75 4.23 -10.98
N MET A 499 21.20 2.98 -10.91
CA MET A 499 20.39 1.89 -10.46
C MET A 499 20.09 2.24 -9.01
N SER A 500 18.80 2.40 -8.72
CA SER A 500 18.34 2.37 -7.34
C SER A 500 18.95 1.13 -6.70
N ARG A 501 19.79 1.35 -5.68
CA ARG A 501 20.28 0.26 -4.84
C ARG A 501 19.06 -0.50 -4.37
N GLY A 502 18.99 -1.78 -4.73
CA GLY A 502 17.93 -2.65 -4.25
C GLY A 502 18.08 -2.82 -2.74
N PRO A 503 16.99 -3.00 -2.00
CA PRO A 503 17.01 -3.17 -0.55
C PRO A 503 17.74 -4.45 -0.06
N PHE A 504 18.31 -5.26 -0.96
CA PHE A 504 18.97 -6.54 -0.67
C PHE A 504 20.51 -6.52 -0.77
N ASP A 505 21.12 -5.44 -1.25
CA ASP A 505 22.59 -5.37 -1.42
C ASP A 505 23.37 -5.24 -0.09
N ALA A 506 22.68 -5.08 1.05
CA ALA A 506 23.31 -4.84 2.35
C ALA A 506 23.95 -6.09 3.00
N HIS A 507 23.70 -7.30 2.49
CA HIS A 507 24.12 -8.55 3.15
C HIS A 507 25.31 -9.29 2.52
N LEU A 508 25.82 -8.87 1.35
CA LEU A 508 26.86 -9.60 0.63
C LEU A 508 28.31 -9.18 0.94
N ILE A 509 28.55 -8.15 1.78
CA ILE A 509 29.91 -7.67 2.11
C ILE A 509 30.11 -7.62 3.63
N THR A 510 30.14 -8.79 4.29
CA THR A 510 30.76 -8.91 5.63
C THR A 510 31.58 -10.20 5.73
N GLY A 511 32.72 -10.23 5.04
CA GLY A 511 33.82 -11.14 5.37
C GLY A 511 34.60 -10.62 6.60
N PRO A 512 35.19 -11.51 7.43
CA PRO A 512 35.69 -11.13 8.75
C PRO A 512 37.10 -10.52 8.70
N LEU A 513 37.29 -9.32 9.27
CA LEU A 513 38.60 -8.83 9.73
C LEU A 513 38.48 -8.13 11.11
N PRO A 514 39.58 -8.07 11.89
CA PRO A 514 39.52 -8.14 13.34
C PRO A 514 39.44 -6.78 14.06
N SER A 515 38.57 -6.77 15.08
CA SER A 515 38.63 -6.05 16.36
C SER A 515 39.41 -4.72 16.45
N ALA A 516 38.69 -3.61 16.55
CA ALA A 516 39.04 -2.51 17.46
C ALA A 516 37.82 -1.66 17.89
N THR A 517 37.60 -1.62 19.20
CA THR A 517 36.91 -0.59 20.01
C THR A 517 35.42 -0.30 19.75
N ALA A 518 34.61 -0.80 20.67
CA ALA A 518 33.18 -0.59 20.80
C ALA A 518 32.79 0.86 21.15
N GLY A 519 31.77 1.38 20.45
CA GLY A 519 31.07 2.60 20.84
C GLY A 519 30.18 3.16 19.71
N LYS A 520 28.87 2.95 19.82
CA LYS A 520 27.76 3.55 19.03
C LYS A 520 27.58 3.08 17.57
N ALA A 521 26.74 2.06 17.38
CA ALA A 521 25.86 1.93 16.21
C ALA A 521 24.81 0.82 16.45
N SER A 522 23.58 1.19 16.82
CA SER A 522 22.41 0.31 16.75
C SER A 522 21.15 1.18 16.69
N ARG A 523 20.83 1.67 15.49
CA ARG A 523 19.48 2.12 15.10
C ARG A 523 19.50 2.49 13.61
N ALA A 524 19.35 1.50 12.75
CA ALA A 524 19.01 1.68 11.32
C ALA A 524 18.42 0.38 10.73
N ALA A 525 17.53 -0.30 11.46
CA ALA A 525 16.90 -1.56 11.02
C ALA A 525 15.38 -1.57 11.25
N ALA A 526 14.72 -0.41 11.15
CA ALA A 526 13.28 -0.28 11.37
C ALA A 526 12.62 0.77 10.45
N ALA A 527 12.86 0.69 9.14
CA ALA A 527 12.28 1.62 8.16
C ALA A 527 11.64 0.98 6.91
N PHE A 528 11.46 -0.35 6.87
CA PHE A 528 10.78 -1.02 5.74
C PHE A 528 9.85 -2.13 6.21
N ALA A 529 8.77 -1.75 6.90
CA ALA A 529 7.62 -2.61 7.08
C ALA A 529 6.36 -1.86 6.59
N HIS A 530 5.65 -2.49 5.64
CA HIS A 530 4.37 -2.13 5.00
C HIS A 530 4.43 -1.18 3.77
N ASN A 531 3.65 -1.38 2.71
CA ASN A 531 2.27 -1.86 2.59
C ASN A 531 2.04 -2.87 1.45
N ASP A 532 1.15 -3.83 1.69
CA ASP A 532 0.10 -4.24 0.75
C ASP A 532 -1.11 -4.60 1.64
N ASP A 533 -2.18 -3.83 1.54
CA ASP A 533 -3.57 -4.31 1.60
C ASP A 533 -4.51 -3.17 1.20
N GLU A 534 -5.36 -3.51 0.24
CA GLU A 534 -6.34 -2.68 -0.44
C GLU A 534 -7.53 -2.32 0.47
N ASP A 535 -8.01 -1.10 0.27
CA ASP A 535 -9.37 -0.59 0.42
C ASP A 535 -10.35 -1.34 1.33
N VAL A 536 -10.58 -0.75 2.50
CA VAL A 536 -11.93 -0.72 3.10
C VAL A 536 -12.20 0.73 3.54
N ASP A 537 -12.88 1.46 2.65
CA ASP A 537 -13.51 2.74 2.94
C ASP A 537 -14.56 2.54 4.02
N VAL A 538 -14.29 3.00 5.25
CA VAL A 538 -15.37 3.45 6.12
C VAL A 538 -15.07 4.79 6.75
N ALA A 539 -15.89 5.73 6.31
CA ALA A 539 -16.06 7.05 6.88
C ALA A 539 -16.42 6.95 8.37
N GLY A 540 -15.50 7.41 9.22
CA GLY A 540 -15.68 7.51 10.65
C GLY A 540 -14.64 8.45 11.24
N ASP A 541 -14.96 9.74 11.20
CA ASP A 541 -14.19 10.89 11.73
C ASP A 541 -13.27 10.55 12.92
N ALA A 542 -11.98 10.42 12.65
CA ALA A 542 -10.92 10.29 13.64
C ALA A 542 -9.94 11.46 13.46
N TRP A 543 -10.08 12.47 14.33
CA TRP A 543 -9.23 13.65 14.39
C TRP A 543 -7.76 13.27 14.58
N GLY A 544 -6.92 13.84 13.71
CA GLY A 544 -5.49 13.61 13.62
C GLY A 544 -4.70 14.11 14.83
N ALA A 545 -3.64 13.37 15.12
CA ALA A 545 -2.60 13.70 16.08
C ALA A 545 -1.84 14.98 15.66
N GLY A 546 -2.33 16.15 16.09
CA GLY A 546 -1.44 17.08 16.80
C GLY A 546 -1.23 16.55 18.22
N GLU A 547 -0.23 17.02 18.93
CA GLU A 547 0.08 16.61 20.31
C GLU A 547 -1.11 16.89 21.25
N LEU A 548 -2.03 15.92 21.28
CA LEU A 548 -3.26 15.95 22.03
C LEU A 548 -2.93 15.46 23.43
N VAL A 549 -3.10 16.32 24.43
CA VAL A 549 -3.21 15.87 25.83
C VAL A 549 -4.51 15.10 25.95
N MET A 550 -4.46 13.82 25.58
CA MET A 550 -5.61 12.92 25.61
C MET A 550 -5.88 12.50 27.05
N LEU A 551 -6.83 13.19 27.67
CA LEU A 551 -7.35 12.79 28.97
C LEU A 551 -7.79 11.32 28.92
N ASP A 552 -7.37 10.54 29.90
CA ASP A 552 -7.78 9.14 29.97
C ASP A 552 -9.25 9.00 30.46
N ASP A 553 -9.77 7.77 30.54
CA ASP A 553 -11.17 7.53 30.98
C ASP A 553 -11.47 8.01 32.42
N GLU A 554 -10.45 8.48 33.14
CA GLU A 554 -10.53 9.00 34.52
C GLU A 554 -10.34 10.53 34.56
N GLY A 555 -10.11 11.17 33.41
CA GLY A 555 -10.02 12.63 33.29
C GLY A 555 -8.64 13.24 33.56
N ASN A 556 -7.57 12.45 33.56
CA ASN A 556 -6.20 12.94 33.82
C ASN A 556 -5.39 13.24 32.54
N PRO A 557 -4.62 14.35 32.49
CA PRO A 557 -3.72 14.68 31.39
C PRO A 557 -2.48 13.78 31.37
N ASP A 558 -2.11 13.30 30.18
CA ASP A 558 -0.84 12.61 29.93
C ASP A 558 0.27 13.68 29.79
N ILE A 559 1.14 13.81 30.79
CA ILE A 559 2.41 14.54 30.70
C ILE A 559 3.50 13.61 31.24
N ASP A 560 4.42 13.17 30.37
CA ASP A 560 5.71 12.60 30.80
C ASP A 560 6.70 13.78 30.90
N GLU A 561 7.13 14.12 32.12
CA GLU A 561 7.98 15.29 32.40
C GLU A 561 9.39 15.20 31.76
N GLU A 562 9.79 14.05 31.20
CA GLU A 562 11.11 13.85 30.58
C GLU A 562 11.20 14.26 29.10
N GLU A 563 10.09 14.51 28.39
CA GLU A 563 10.10 14.89 26.95
C GLU A 563 10.21 16.41 26.71
N MET A 564 10.22 17.25 27.75
CA MET A 564 10.17 18.72 27.63
C MET A 564 11.44 19.37 27.00
N HIS A 565 12.47 18.60 26.67
CA HIS A 565 13.74 19.10 26.11
C HIS A 565 14.24 18.40 24.84
N SER A 566 13.39 17.67 24.11
CA SER A 566 13.76 17.28 22.74
C SER A 566 13.45 18.41 21.77
N VAL A 567 14.49 18.92 21.10
CA VAL A 567 14.33 19.73 19.88
C VAL A 567 13.40 18.94 18.95
N ALA A 568 12.30 19.56 18.52
CA ALA A 568 11.36 18.95 17.59
C ALA A 568 12.18 18.37 16.43
N SER A 569 12.14 17.05 16.26
CA SER A 569 12.66 16.45 15.03
C SER A 569 11.91 17.12 13.91
N GLU A 570 12.62 17.82 13.03
CA GLU A 570 12.06 18.37 11.80
C GLU A 570 11.16 17.29 11.20
N GLY A 571 9.84 17.52 11.27
CA GLY A 571 8.90 16.65 10.59
C GLY A 571 9.35 16.62 9.15
N VAL A 572 9.66 15.42 8.63
CA VAL A 572 10.25 15.18 7.31
C VAL A 572 9.88 16.33 6.39
N GLU A 573 10.84 17.21 6.09
CA GLU A 573 10.69 18.19 5.02
C GLU A 573 10.58 17.38 3.73
N GLN A 574 9.37 16.89 3.48
CA GLN A 574 9.00 16.24 2.25
C GLN A 574 8.95 17.37 1.23
N GLU A 575 9.91 17.40 0.30
CA GLU A 575 9.94 18.33 -0.83
C GLU A 575 8.68 18.28 -1.73
N GLY A 576 7.69 17.44 -1.41
CA GLY A 576 6.31 17.49 -1.92
C GLY A 576 5.31 17.35 -0.76
N GLY A 577 4.51 18.38 -0.49
CA GLY A 577 3.85 18.62 0.81
C GLY A 577 2.80 17.62 1.34
N GLY A 578 3.14 16.36 1.59
CA GLY A 578 2.25 15.36 2.21
C GLY A 578 1.12 14.79 1.33
N TRP A 579 1.41 14.42 0.07
CA TRP A 579 0.42 14.07 -0.98
C TRP A 579 0.41 12.56 -1.25
N ASP A 580 0.32 11.74 -0.20
CA ASP A 580 0.51 10.28 -0.30
C ASP A 580 -0.67 9.53 -0.98
N VAL A 581 -1.73 10.23 -1.43
CA VAL A 581 -3.00 9.62 -1.91
C VAL A 581 -3.33 9.94 -3.38
N CYS A 582 -2.39 10.46 -4.16
CA CYS A 582 -2.69 10.89 -5.52
C CYS A 582 -2.58 9.75 -6.56
N LEU A 583 -3.63 9.53 -7.37
CA LEU A 583 -3.66 8.50 -8.43
C LEU A 583 -3.55 9.07 -9.85
N LEU A 584 -3.60 10.40 -10.00
CA LEU A 584 -3.53 11.08 -11.30
C LEU A 584 -2.11 11.56 -11.60
N VAL A 585 -1.70 11.48 -12.88
CA VAL A 585 -0.38 11.95 -13.33
C VAL A 585 -0.18 13.43 -13.00
N ALA A 586 -1.21 14.25 -13.22
CA ALA A 586 -1.17 15.69 -12.93
C ALA A 586 -0.78 16.00 -11.48
N ASP A 587 -1.22 15.16 -10.54
CA ASP A 587 -1.01 15.38 -9.12
C ASP A 587 0.43 15.03 -8.71
N HIS A 588 0.97 13.91 -9.20
CA HIS A 588 2.38 13.53 -8.99
C HIS A 588 3.34 14.57 -9.58
N VAL A 589 3.00 15.11 -10.76
CA VAL A 589 3.80 16.17 -11.37
C VAL A 589 3.75 17.46 -10.55
N ALA A 590 2.59 17.83 -10.00
CA ALA A 590 2.46 19.00 -9.12
C ALA A 590 3.24 18.83 -7.82
N ALA A 591 3.31 17.61 -7.28
CA ALA A 591 4.09 17.26 -6.09
C ALA A 591 5.60 17.19 -6.34
N GLY A 592 6.07 17.31 -7.58
CA GLY A 592 7.49 17.16 -7.94
C GLY A 592 7.97 15.71 -8.06
N ALA A 593 7.09 14.73 -7.88
CA ALA A 593 7.38 13.31 -7.99
C ALA A 593 7.35 12.86 -9.47
N PHE A 594 8.38 13.22 -10.24
CA PHE A 594 8.40 12.94 -11.68
C PHE A 594 8.57 11.45 -12.02
N ASP A 595 9.23 10.67 -11.17
CA ASP A 595 9.43 9.22 -11.40
C ASP A 595 8.12 8.43 -11.22
N SER A 596 7.30 8.78 -10.24
CA SER A 596 5.98 8.17 -10.07
C SER A 596 5.03 8.60 -11.20
N ALA A 597 5.05 9.87 -11.60
CA ALA A 597 4.30 10.35 -12.77
C ALA A 597 4.71 9.61 -14.06
N ALA A 598 6.01 9.40 -14.25
CA ALA A 598 6.59 8.63 -15.35
C ALA A 598 6.08 7.18 -15.38
N ARG A 599 6.07 6.51 -14.22
CA ARG A 599 5.55 5.15 -14.07
C ARG A 599 4.05 5.09 -14.41
N LEU A 600 3.25 6.02 -13.90
CA LEU A 600 1.82 6.10 -14.21
C LEU A 600 1.56 6.30 -15.70
N LEU A 601 2.29 7.19 -16.37
CA LEU A 601 2.18 7.39 -17.82
C LEU A 601 2.53 6.12 -18.61
N ARG A 602 3.49 5.33 -18.13
CA ARG A 602 3.87 4.06 -18.76
C ARG A 602 2.78 3.01 -18.61
N GLU A 603 2.21 2.85 -17.41
CA GLU A 603 1.17 1.86 -17.11
C GLU A 603 -0.19 2.22 -17.73
N GLN A 604 -0.56 3.50 -17.67
CA GLN A 604 -1.87 3.97 -18.14
C GLN A 604 -1.92 4.15 -19.66
N LEU A 605 -0.85 4.64 -20.29
CA LEU A 605 -0.86 5.07 -21.69
C LEU A 605 0.26 4.45 -22.55
N GLY A 606 1.07 3.55 -21.99
CA GLY A 606 2.16 2.91 -22.71
C GLY A 606 3.31 3.85 -23.10
N ILE A 607 3.49 4.95 -22.35
CA ILE A 607 4.53 5.96 -22.63
C ILE A 607 5.91 5.47 -22.14
N ILE A 608 6.89 5.42 -23.05
CA ILE A 608 8.28 5.08 -22.73
C ILE A 608 9.16 6.33 -22.73
N ARG A 609 8.98 7.23 -23.71
CA ARG A 609 9.83 8.40 -23.89
C ARG A 609 9.21 9.63 -23.21
N ILE A 610 9.87 10.10 -22.16
CA ILE A 610 9.35 11.17 -21.28
C ILE A 610 9.93 12.55 -21.62
N GLU A 611 11.03 12.62 -22.37
CA GLU A 611 11.68 13.88 -22.75
C GLU A 611 10.72 14.96 -23.29
N PRO A 612 9.72 14.64 -24.16
CA PRO A 612 8.75 15.63 -24.62
C PRO A 612 7.85 16.23 -23.53
N PHE A 613 7.67 15.54 -22.39
CA PHE A 613 6.91 16.03 -21.24
C PHE A 613 7.68 17.02 -20.37
N LYS A 614 9.00 17.17 -20.55
CA LYS A 614 9.87 17.97 -19.65
C LYS A 614 9.34 19.37 -19.38
N GLN A 615 8.97 20.12 -20.42
CA GLN A 615 8.46 21.49 -20.26
C GLN A 615 7.09 21.53 -19.59
N LEU A 616 6.22 20.56 -19.90
CA LEU A 616 4.91 20.45 -19.27
C LEU A 616 5.03 20.12 -17.77
N PHE A 617 5.94 19.20 -17.41
CA PHE A 617 6.18 18.80 -16.04
C PHE A 617 6.76 19.95 -15.20
N LEU A 618 7.78 20.64 -15.71
CA LEU A 618 8.37 21.79 -15.03
C LEU A 618 7.36 22.92 -14.84
N THR A 619 6.54 23.20 -15.85
CA THR A 619 5.51 24.25 -15.75
C THR A 619 4.42 23.87 -14.74
N ALA A 620 4.01 22.60 -14.72
CA ALA A 620 2.99 22.10 -13.79
C ALA A 620 3.50 22.03 -12.33
N CYS A 621 4.79 21.74 -12.11
CA CYS A 621 5.42 21.81 -10.80
C CYS A 621 5.62 23.27 -10.35
N ALA A 622 6.03 24.17 -11.24
CA ALA A 622 6.26 25.57 -10.88
C ALA A 622 4.99 26.28 -10.39
N ARG A 623 3.81 25.87 -10.86
CA ARG A 623 2.52 26.42 -10.42
C ARG A 623 1.93 25.79 -9.15
N SER A 624 2.56 24.74 -8.61
CA SER A 624 1.95 23.96 -7.51
C SER A 624 2.12 24.59 -6.13
N ARG A 625 2.99 25.60 -6.00
CA ARG A 625 3.27 26.30 -4.74
C ARG A 625 3.31 27.81 -4.92
N THR A 626 2.87 28.51 -3.89
CA THR A 626 3.05 29.95 -3.73
C THR A 626 4.16 30.20 -2.69
N ALA A 627 4.88 31.30 -2.85
CA ALA A 627 5.90 31.73 -1.89
C ALA A 627 5.46 33.06 -1.26
N TYR A 628 5.59 33.18 0.05
CA TYR A 628 5.31 34.40 0.80
C TYR A 628 6.36 34.61 1.88
N GLU A 629 6.65 35.87 2.19
CA GLU A 629 7.60 36.21 3.25
C GLU A 629 6.86 36.27 4.59
N GLY A 630 7.36 35.55 5.59
CA GLY A 630 6.84 35.61 6.96
C GLY A 630 7.52 36.73 7.74
N LEU A 631 8.71 36.43 8.25
CA LEU A 631 9.56 37.39 8.96
C LEU A 631 10.65 37.92 8.01
N PRO A 632 10.90 39.24 7.99
CA PRO A 632 12.00 39.81 7.22
C PRO A 632 13.33 39.14 7.57
N GLY A 633 14.01 38.57 6.57
CA GLY A 633 15.30 37.90 6.73
C GLY A 633 15.26 36.41 7.11
N ALA A 634 14.08 35.82 7.32
CA ALA A 634 13.92 34.38 7.64
C ALA A 634 13.79 33.46 6.41
N GLY A 635 13.81 34.02 5.20
CA GLY A 635 13.59 33.28 3.95
C GLY A 635 12.10 33.15 3.54
N PRO A 636 11.82 32.70 2.31
CA PRO A 636 10.46 32.55 1.82
C PRO A 636 9.80 31.28 2.40
N ASN A 637 8.56 31.42 2.88
CA ASN A 637 7.70 30.30 3.22
C ASN A 637 6.93 29.85 1.98
N PHE A 638 6.71 28.54 1.86
CA PHE A 638 5.91 27.97 0.77
C PHE A 638 4.52 27.56 1.26
N ALA A 639 3.49 27.92 0.50
CA ALA A 639 2.14 27.41 0.67
C ALA A 639 1.73 26.60 -0.58
N TYR A 640 1.04 25.49 -0.35
CA TYR A 640 0.57 24.62 -1.42
C TYR A 640 -0.94 24.72 -1.57
N PRO A 641 -1.47 25.44 -2.59
CA PRO A 641 -2.91 25.57 -2.79
C PRO A 641 -3.55 24.23 -3.16
N LEU A 642 -4.67 23.93 -2.51
CA LEU A 642 -5.39 22.68 -2.67
C LEU A 642 -6.70 22.88 -3.45
N ARG A 643 -7.07 21.93 -4.32
CA ARG A 643 -8.39 21.96 -4.99
C ARG A 643 -9.53 21.65 -4.03
N ASN A 644 -9.27 20.78 -3.06
CA ASN A 644 -10.19 20.41 -1.99
C ASN A 644 -9.89 21.19 -0.70
N TRP A 645 -9.52 22.47 -0.78
CA TRP A 645 -9.11 23.26 0.39
C TRP A 645 -10.16 23.36 1.50
N GLN A 646 -11.44 23.13 1.20
CA GLN A 646 -12.53 23.13 2.20
C GLN A 646 -12.50 21.87 3.10
N ASP A 647 -12.11 20.73 2.53
CA ASP A 647 -12.16 19.40 3.18
C ASP A 647 -10.74 18.81 3.42
N GLY A 648 -9.73 19.35 2.74
CA GLY A 648 -8.36 18.85 2.65
C GLY A 648 -7.43 19.43 3.70
N ALA A 649 -7.84 19.46 4.97
CA ALA A 649 -6.94 19.81 6.07
C ALA A 649 -6.09 18.59 6.46
N GLY A 650 -4.77 18.65 6.22
CA GLY A 650 -3.82 17.58 6.58
C GLY A 650 -3.38 16.73 5.40
N ARG A 651 -3.42 15.39 5.54
CA ARG A 651 -2.84 14.41 4.58
C ARG A 651 -3.71 14.09 3.36
N SER A 652 -4.94 14.62 3.28
CA SER A 652 -5.89 14.38 2.18
C SER A 652 -5.89 15.51 1.14
N GLY A 653 -4.97 16.48 1.25
CA GLY A 653 -4.88 17.61 0.33
C GLY A 653 -4.49 17.16 -1.08
N LEU A 654 -5.23 17.65 -2.08
CA LEU A 654 -4.96 17.43 -3.50
C LEU A 654 -4.62 18.76 -4.19
N PRO A 655 -3.75 18.78 -5.22
CA PRO A 655 -3.32 20.02 -5.86
C PRO A 655 -4.47 20.81 -6.44
N ALA A 656 -4.35 22.13 -6.35
CA ALA A 656 -5.10 23.02 -7.21
C ALA A 656 -4.93 22.65 -8.70
N VAL A 657 -6.04 22.63 -9.42
CA VAL A 657 -6.05 22.36 -10.86
C VAL A 657 -5.58 23.61 -11.59
N GLY A 658 -4.51 23.50 -12.38
CA GLY A 658 -3.97 24.61 -13.15
C GLY A 658 -4.17 24.51 -14.67
N LEU A 659 -4.78 23.42 -15.16
CA LEU A 659 -5.06 23.20 -16.57
C LEU A 659 -6.49 22.66 -16.69
N HIS A 660 -7.34 23.40 -17.39
CA HIS A 660 -8.73 23.00 -17.63
C HIS A 660 -8.94 22.57 -19.08
N LEU A 661 -10.00 21.79 -19.31
CA LEU A 661 -10.37 21.33 -20.65
C LEU A 661 -10.64 22.50 -21.61
N GLY A 662 -11.21 23.61 -21.09
CA GLY A 662 -11.42 24.84 -21.84
C GLY A 662 -10.13 25.47 -22.40
N ASP A 663 -9.02 25.37 -21.66
CA ASP A 663 -7.72 25.87 -22.12
C ASP A 663 -7.21 25.07 -23.32
N LEU A 664 -7.40 23.74 -23.30
CA LEU A 664 -7.02 22.88 -24.41
C LEU A 664 -7.93 23.11 -25.62
N ALA A 665 -9.23 23.33 -25.41
CA ALA A 665 -10.15 23.70 -26.49
C ALA A 665 -9.75 25.01 -27.17
N ALA A 666 -9.29 26.01 -26.41
CA ALA A 666 -8.78 27.26 -26.95
C ALA A 666 -7.48 27.05 -27.78
N ARG A 667 -6.54 26.24 -27.28
CA ARG A 667 -5.31 25.88 -28.02
C ARG A 667 -5.60 25.11 -29.31
N LEU A 668 -6.66 24.31 -29.33
CA LEU A 668 -7.10 23.59 -30.52
C LEU A 668 -7.55 24.54 -31.63
N GLN A 669 -8.21 25.65 -31.30
CA GLN A 669 -8.58 26.68 -32.29
C GLN A 669 -7.35 27.31 -32.95
N THR A 670 -6.27 27.52 -32.20
CA THR A 670 -4.98 27.97 -32.77
C THR A 670 -4.44 26.94 -33.76
N CYS A 671 -4.53 25.64 -33.46
CA CYS A 671 -4.11 24.57 -34.36
C CYS A 671 -4.93 24.54 -35.66
N TYR A 672 -6.24 24.81 -35.59
CA TYR A 672 -7.09 24.94 -36.77
C TYR A 672 -6.69 26.14 -37.64
N HIS A 673 -6.36 27.28 -37.04
CA HIS A 673 -5.87 28.44 -37.77
C HIS A 673 -4.52 28.16 -38.48
N LEU A 674 -3.58 27.50 -37.80
CA LEU A 674 -2.30 27.09 -38.40
C LEU A 674 -2.50 26.09 -39.55
N THR A 675 -3.47 25.18 -39.42
CA THR A 675 -3.83 24.23 -40.47
C THR A 675 -4.43 24.95 -41.69
N THR A 676 -5.34 25.90 -41.46
CA THR A 676 -5.95 26.71 -42.54
C THR A 676 -4.91 27.59 -43.26
N SER A 677 -3.93 28.12 -42.53
CA SER A 677 -2.84 28.94 -43.11
C SER A 677 -1.73 28.13 -43.79
N GLY A 678 -1.80 26.79 -43.75
CA GLY A 678 -0.85 25.90 -44.43
C GLY A 678 0.49 25.71 -43.72
N LYS A 679 0.62 26.19 -42.47
CA LYS A 679 1.82 26.03 -41.63
C LYS A 679 1.81 24.67 -40.92
N PHE A 680 1.97 23.60 -41.69
CA PHE A 680 1.75 22.24 -41.19
C PHE A 680 2.76 21.77 -40.14
N THR A 681 4.03 22.15 -40.26
CA THR A 681 5.05 21.79 -39.26
C THR A 681 4.76 22.41 -37.89
N GLU A 682 4.50 23.73 -37.85
CA GLU A 682 4.08 24.43 -36.63
C GLU A 682 2.77 23.84 -36.06
N ALA A 683 1.80 23.50 -36.92
CA ALA A 683 0.56 22.88 -36.50
C ALA A 683 0.78 21.50 -35.85
N VAL A 684 1.64 20.66 -36.43
CA VAL A 684 1.99 19.33 -35.89
C VAL A 684 2.64 19.45 -34.52
N GLU A 685 3.60 20.37 -34.34
CA GLU A 685 4.23 20.61 -33.04
C GLU A 685 3.21 21.03 -31.97
N LYS A 686 2.32 21.97 -32.30
CA LYS A 686 1.28 22.44 -31.37
C LYS A 686 0.24 21.36 -31.07
N LEU A 687 -0.17 20.57 -32.06
CA LEU A 687 -1.08 19.43 -31.86
C LEU A 687 -0.46 18.34 -30.99
N ARG A 688 0.84 18.03 -31.15
CA ARG A 688 1.55 17.11 -30.27
C ARG A 688 1.62 17.64 -28.85
N LEU A 689 1.98 18.91 -28.66
CA LEU A 689 2.00 19.53 -27.33
C LEU A 689 0.61 19.51 -26.67
N LEU A 690 -0.45 19.73 -27.46
CA LEU A 690 -1.83 19.65 -26.99
C LEU A 690 -2.19 18.22 -26.56
N LEU A 691 -1.85 17.22 -27.37
CA LEU A 691 -2.05 15.81 -27.07
C LEU A 691 -1.30 15.37 -25.80
N LEU A 692 -0.05 15.82 -25.62
CA LEU A 692 0.75 15.57 -24.41
C LEU A 692 0.22 16.30 -23.17
N SER A 693 -0.60 17.35 -23.33
CA SER A 693 -1.21 18.06 -22.21
C SER A 693 -2.45 17.35 -21.66
N VAL A 694 -3.09 16.46 -22.43
CA VAL A 694 -4.33 15.77 -22.03
C VAL A 694 -4.16 14.90 -20.77
N PRO A 695 -3.09 14.08 -20.62
CA PRO A 695 -2.88 13.30 -19.40
C PRO A 695 -2.67 14.11 -18.12
N LEU A 696 -2.42 15.42 -18.25
CA LEU A 696 -2.21 16.35 -17.14
C LEU A 696 -3.50 17.10 -16.74
N LEU A 697 -4.65 16.72 -17.30
CA LEU A 697 -5.95 17.21 -16.89
C LEU A 697 -6.42 16.53 -15.61
N VAL A 698 -7.21 17.28 -14.85
CA VAL A 698 -8.03 16.78 -13.75
C VAL A 698 -9.47 17.22 -14.06
N VAL A 699 -10.37 16.25 -14.22
CA VAL A 699 -11.78 16.50 -14.58
C VAL A 699 -12.72 15.82 -13.60
N ASP A 700 -13.89 16.44 -13.39
CA ASP A 700 -14.83 16.05 -12.35
C ASP A 700 -15.97 15.17 -12.90
N SER A 701 -16.26 15.26 -14.20
CA SER A 701 -17.40 14.55 -14.80
C SER A 701 -17.00 13.48 -15.81
N LYS A 702 -17.84 12.43 -15.92
CA LYS A 702 -17.72 11.42 -16.99
C LYS A 702 -17.93 12.01 -18.39
N GLN A 703 -18.60 13.15 -18.50
CA GLN A 703 -18.77 13.83 -19.77
C GLN A 703 -17.45 14.49 -20.19
N GLU A 704 -16.78 15.19 -19.29
CA GLU A 704 -15.46 15.80 -19.55
C GLU A 704 -14.39 14.76 -19.84
N THR A 705 -14.42 13.57 -19.22
CA THR A 705 -13.51 12.48 -19.59
C THR A 705 -13.75 12.01 -21.03
N ALA A 706 -15.01 11.93 -21.46
CA ALA A 706 -15.35 11.60 -22.84
C ALA A 706 -14.90 12.71 -23.82
N GLU A 707 -15.06 13.98 -23.46
CA GLU A 707 -14.59 15.12 -24.25
C GLU A 707 -13.05 15.16 -24.34
N ALA A 708 -12.33 14.82 -23.27
CA ALA A 708 -10.88 14.68 -23.28
C ALA A 708 -10.41 13.53 -24.20
N GLN A 709 -11.14 12.41 -24.22
CA GLN A 709 -10.86 11.31 -25.13
C GLN A 709 -11.14 11.70 -26.60
N GLN A 710 -12.25 12.41 -26.86
CA GLN A 710 -12.54 12.96 -28.19
C GLN A 710 -11.46 13.95 -28.65
N LEU A 711 -10.90 14.73 -27.73
CA LEU A 711 -9.79 15.63 -28.04
C LEU A 711 -8.53 14.88 -28.50
N ILE A 712 -8.22 13.73 -27.88
CA ILE A 712 -7.15 12.83 -28.34
C ILE A 712 -7.45 12.31 -29.75
N ASP A 713 -8.69 11.88 -30.01
CA ASP A 713 -9.10 11.40 -31.32
C ASP A 713 -8.95 12.49 -32.39
N ILE A 714 -9.42 13.71 -32.13
CA ILE A 714 -9.25 14.86 -33.02
C ILE A 714 -7.76 15.09 -33.29
N CYS A 715 -6.92 15.13 -32.25
CA CYS A 715 -5.49 15.34 -32.41
C CYS A 715 -4.84 14.24 -33.25
N ARG A 716 -5.23 12.97 -33.05
CA ARG A 716 -4.75 11.84 -33.87
C ARG A 716 -5.10 12.05 -35.34
N GLU A 717 -6.37 12.32 -35.66
CA GLU A 717 -6.83 12.47 -37.04
C GLU A 717 -6.08 13.61 -37.76
N TYR A 718 -5.89 14.74 -37.08
CA TYR A 718 -5.12 15.85 -37.63
C TYR A 718 -3.63 15.51 -37.77
N LEU A 719 -3.01 14.90 -36.76
CA LEU A 719 -1.59 14.57 -36.82
C LEU A 719 -1.29 13.55 -37.92
N VAL A 720 -2.06 12.46 -38.03
CA VAL A 720 -1.88 11.44 -39.08
C VAL A 720 -2.02 12.08 -40.46
N GLY A 721 -3.05 12.90 -40.66
CA GLY A 721 -3.30 13.59 -41.92
C GLY A 721 -2.20 14.60 -42.29
N LEU A 722 -1.77 15.44 -41.34
CA LEU A 722 -0.73 16.45 -41.57
C LEU A 722 0.66 15.83 -41.76
N LEU A 723 1.02 14.80 -40.98
CA LEU A 723 2.28 14.07 -41.16
C LEU A 723 2.35 13.40 -42.54
N MET A 724 1.23 12.83 -43.00
CA MET A 724 1.14 12.27 -44.34
C MET A 724 1.28 13.34 -45.41
N GLU A 725 0.64 14.50 -45.26
CA GLU A 725 0.73 15.61 -46.20
C GLU A 725 2.15 16.23 -46.25
N CYS A 726 2.84 16.30 -45.10
CA CYS A 726 4.26 16.69 -45.05
C CYS A 726 5.13 15.67 -45.80
N ALA A 727 5.00 14.38 -45.51
CA ALA A 727 5.73 13.32 -46.21
C ALA A 727 5.45 13.31 -47.71
N ARG A 728 4.21 13.60 -48.12
CA ARG A 728 3.83 13.73 -49.53
C ARG A 728 4.55 14.89 -50.23
N LYS A 729 4.73 16.02 -49.54
CA LYS A 729 5.45 17.20 -50.06
C LYS A 729 6.95 16.98 -50.18
N GLU A 730 7.53 16.12 -49.35
CA GLU A 730 8.96 15.76 -49.37
C GLU A 730 9.32 14.77 -50.49
N LEU A 731 8.34 14.03 -51.04
CA LEU A 731 8.59 13.07 -52.12
C LEU A 731 9.15 13.75 -53.39
N PRO A 732 10.23 13.20 -53.99
CA PRO A 732 10.76 13.68 -55.26
C PRO A 732 9.71 13.63 -56.38
N LYS A 733 9.61 14.70 -57.18
CA LYS A 733 8.65 14.83 -58.30
C LYS A 733 9.08 14.03 -59.54
N ILE A 734 9.35 12.74 -59.36
CA ILE A 734 9.67 11.77 -60.42
C ILE A 734 8.38 11.07 -60.87
N ALA A 735 8.30 10.64 -62.13
CA ALA A 735 7.10 10.02 -62.70
C ALA A 735 6.61 8.78 -61.94
N GLU A 736 7.51 7.94 -61.41
CA GLU A 736 7.14 6.79 -60.56
C GLU A 736 6.43 7.20 -59.26
N ASN A 737 6.86 8.31 -58.65
CA ASN A 737 6.29 8.81 -57.40
C ASN A 737 4.95 9.52 -57.62
N ALA A 738 4.55 9.83 -58.86
CA ALA A 738 3.28 10.50 -59.15
C ALA A 738 2.08 9.67 -58.71
N LYS A 739 2.15 8.33 -58.85
CA LYS A 739 1.13 7.40 -58.34
C LYS A 739 1.04 7.44 -56.82
N ARG A 740 2.18 7.33 -56.14
CA ARG A 740 2.25 7.35 -54.68
C ARG A 740 1.76 8.68 -54.09
N ASN A 741 2.07 9.77 -54.77
CA ASN A 741 1.62 11.11 -54.40
C ASN A 741 0.09 11.25 -54.50
N ALA A 742 -0.51 10.71 -55.57
CA ALA A 742 -1.96 10.66 -55.72
C ALA A 742 -2.61 9.77 -54.64
N GLU A 743 -2.07 8.57 -54.39
CA GLU A 743 -2.56 7.67 -53.32
C GLU A 743 -2.60 8.35 -51.95
N MET A 744 -1.50 8.99 -51.53
CA MET A 744 -1.44 9.69 -50.23
C MET A 744 -2.43 10.84 -50.15
N ALA A 745 -2.64 11.59 -51.24
CA ALA A 745 -3.67 12.62 -51.29
C ALA A 745 -5.09 12.02 -51.18
N ALA A 746 -5.32 10.85 -51.78
CA ALA A 746 -6.58 10.11 -51.68
C ALA A 746 -6.85 9.65 -50.25
N TYR A 747 -5.85 9.07 -49.57
CA TYR A 747 -5.95 8.65 -48.17
C TYR A 747 -6.27 9.85 -47.26
N PHE A 748 -5.68 11.02 -47.55
CA PHE A 748 -5.94 12.23 -46.74
C PHE A 748 -7.41 12.67 -46.76
N THR A 749 -8.13 12.38 -47.85
CA THR A 749 -9.58 12.68 -47.96
C THR A 749 -10.46 11.85 -47.01
N HIS A 750 -9.91 10.80 -46.40
CA HIS A 750 -10.61 9.92 -45.46
C HIS A 750 -10.28 10.23 -43.99
N CYS A 751 -9.37 11.16 -43.72
CA CYS A 751 -9.12 11.65 -42.35
C CYS A 751 -10.33 12.46 -41.83
N GLN A 752 -10.74 12.21 -40.58
CA GLN A 752 -11.91 12.88 -40.00
C GLN A 752 -11.56 14.28 -39.48
N LEU A 753 -11.37 15.23 -40.40
CA LEU A 753 -11.08 16.63 -40.10
C LEU A 753 -12.36 17.48 -40.02
N GLN A 754 -12.22 18.75 -39.60
CA GLN A 754 -13.33 19.70 -39.72
C GLN A 754 -13.69 19.95 -41.19
N PRO A 755 -14.96 20.25 -41.52
CA PRO A 755 -15.41 20.41 -42.91
C PRO A 755 -14.57 21.38 -43.74
N ILE A 756 -14.11 22.49 -43.15
CA ILE A 756 -13.26 23.49 -43.83
C ILE A 756 -11.95 22.86 -44.32
N HIS A 757 -11.32 22.03 -43.49
CA HIS A 757 -10.07 21.34 -43.83
C HIS A 757 -10.31 20.17 -44.78
N GLN A 758 -11.41 19.43 -44.63
CA GLN A 758 -11.80 18.39 -45.58
C GLN A 758 -11.96 18.95 -47.00
N ILE A 759 -12.58 20.13 -47.16
CA ILE A 759 -12.70 20.83 -48.44
C ILE A 759 -11.31 21.11 -49.06
N LEU A 760 -10.32 21.53 -48.25
CA LEU A 760 -8.96 21.78 -48.73
C LEU A 760 -8.26 20.50 -49.20
N THR A 761 -8.40 19.40 -48.45
CA THR A 761 -7.83 18.09 -48.82
C THR A 761 -8.45 17.55 -50.11
N LEU A 762 -9.79 17.57 -50.23
CA LEU A 762 -10.50 17.14 -51.42
C LEU A 762 -10.15 18.00 -52.64
N ARG A 763 -10.02 19.32 -52.48
CA ARG A 763 -9.59 20.21 -53.58
C ARG A 763 -8.19 19.85 -54.08
N THR A 764 -7.30 19.47 -53.17
CA THR A 764 -5.93 19.05 -53.52
C THR A 764 -5.94 17.70 -54.23
N ALA A 765 -6.74 16.74 -53.75
CA ALA A 765 -6.96 15.45 -54.40
C ALA A 765 -7.54 15.60 -55.81
N VAL A 766 -8.61 16.40 -55.99
CA VAL A 766 -9.21 16.69 -57.31
C VAL A 766 -8.17 17.22 -58.29
N ASN A 767 -7.35 18.19 -57.88
CA ASN A 767 -6.31 18.75 -58.75
C ASN A 767 -5.23 17.73 -59.16
N LEU A 768 -4.88 16.79 -58.27
CA LEU A 768 -3.88 15.75 -58.56
C LEU A 768 -4.46 14.65 -59.44
N PHE A 769 -5.65 14.15 -59.11
CA PHE A 769 -6.32 13.08 -59.86
C PHE A 769 -6.74 13.52 -61.26
N PHE A 770 -7.16 14.79 -61.42
CA PHE A 770 -7.44 15.36 -62.74
C PHE A 770 -6.17 15.43 -63.61
N LYS A 771 -5.02 15.81 -63.04
CA LYS A 771 -3.73 15.81 -63.74
C LYS A 771 -3.23 14.40 -64.09
N LEU A 772 -3.49 13.43 -63.23
CA LEU A 772 -3.12 12.02 -63.43
C LEU A 772 -4.09 11.26 -64.36
N LYS A 773 -5.09 11.94 -64.92
CA LYS A 773 -6.16 11.36 -65.77
C LYS A 773 -6.91 10.20 -65.10
N GLN A 774 -7.18 10.32 -63.80
CA GLN A 774 -8.00 9.40 -63.02
C GLN A 774 -9.42 9.94 -62.91
N MET A 775 -10.17 9.91 -64.00
CA MET A 775 -11.40 10.70 -64.13
C MET A 775 -12.56 10.15 -63.31
N LYS A 776 -12.68 8.82 -63.18
CA LYS A 776 -13.77 8.18 -62.42
C LYS A 776 -13.63 8.49 -60.93
N THR A 777 -12.43 8.29 -60.39
CA THR A 777 -12.15 8.58 -58.97
C THR A 777 -12.21 10.09 -58.68
N CYS A 778 -11.74 10.93 -59.62
CA CYS A 778 -11.84 12.39 -59.51
C CYS A 778 -13.29 12.89 -59.46
N ALA A 779 -14.20 12.28 -60.23
CA ALA A 779 -15.62 12.63 -60.22
C ALA A 779 -16.25 12.39 -58.84
N SER A 780 -15.89 11.29 -58.17
CA SER A 780 -16.37 11.01 -56.81
C SER A 780 -15.89 12.05 -55.79
N PHE A 781 -14.61 12.42 -55.83
CA PHE A 781 -14.08 13.50 -54.98
C PHE A 781 -14.77 14.83 -55.22
N CYS A 782 -15.12 15.15 -56.47
CA CYS A 782 -15.88 16.37 -56.78
C CYS A 782 -17.28 16.35 -56.16
N LYS A 783 -17.98 15.21 -56.18
CA LYS A 783 -19.30 15.04 -55.55
C LYS A 783 -19.23 15.21 -54.04
N ARG A 784 -18.31 14.49 -53.38
CA ARG A 784 -18.06 14.62 -51.93
C ARG A 784 -17.68 16.06 -51.54
N LEU A 785 -16.87 16.74 -52.34
CA LEU A 785 -16.49 18.14 -52.09
C LEU A 785 -17.71 19.07 -52.15
N LEU A 786 -18.61 18.87 -53.14
CA LEU A 786 -19.83 19.68 -53.27
C LEU A 786 -20.83 19.44 -52.13
N GLU A 787 -20.92 18.21 -51.61
CA GLU A 787 -21.77 17.87 -50.45
C GLU A 787 -21.36 18.59 -49.16
N LEU A 788 -20.06 18.87 -48.98
CA LEU A 788 -19.55 19.62 -47.83
C LEU A 788 -19.88 21.12 -47.85
N GLY A 789 -20.49 21.64 -48.93
CA GLY A 789 -20.91 23.04 -49.03
C GLY A 789 -19.75 24.05 -49.09
N PRO A 790 -18.87 23.98 -50.12
CA PRO A 790 -17.75 24.90 -50.26
C PRO A 790 -18.21 26.32 -50.65
N LYS A 791 -17.30 27.30 -50.55
CA LYS A 791 -17.55 28.68 -51.02
C LYS A 791 -18.02 28.68 -52.49
N PRO A 792 -18.93 29.59 -52.89
CA PRO A 792 -19.56 29.57 -54.22
C PRO A 792 -18.57 29.55 -55.40
N GLU A 793 -17.46 30.28 -55.27
CA GLU A 793 -16.38 30.32 -56.29
C GLU A 793 -15.74 28.94 -56.51
N ILE A 794 -15.43 28.24 -55.41
CA ILE A 794 -14.86 26.90 -55.45
C ILE A 794 -15.90 25.91 -55.98
N ALA A 795 -17.16 26.02 -55.55
CA ALA A 795 -18.25 25.18 -56.04
C ALA A 795 -18.41 25.27 -57.56
N ALA A 796 -18.37 26.49 -58.12
CA ALA A 796 -18.45 26.72 -59.56
C ALA A 796 -17.27 26.11 -60.32
N GLN A 797 -16.04 26.22 -59.78
CA GLN A 797 -14.85 25.59 -60.36
C GLN A 797 -14.98 24.06 -60.37
N ILE A 798 -15.40 23.46 -59.26
CA ILE A 798 -15.51 22.00 -59.11
C ILE A 798 -16.64 21.43 -59.99
N ARG A 799 -17.77 22.13 -60.15
CA ARG A 799 -18.83 21.72 -61.11
C ARG A 799 -18.32 21.68 -62.56
N LYS A 800 -17.45 22.62 -62.96
CA LYS A 800 -16.82 22.60 -64.28
C LYS A 800 -15.89 21.39 -64.44
N VAL A 801 -15.10 21.06 -63.42
CA VAL A 801 -14.25 19.87 -63.43
C VAL A 801 -15.10 18.60 -63.50
N LEU A 802 -16.17 18.51 -62.72
CA LEU A 802 -17.08 17.37 -62.68
C LEU A 802 -17.71 17.07 -64.05
N THR A 803 -18.17 18.09 -64.76
CA THR A 803 -18.75 17.92 -66.12
C THR A 803 -17.73 17.44 -67.16
N VAL A 804 -16.43 17.70 -66.96
CA VAL A 804 -15.36 17.16 -67.81
C VAL A 804 -15.09 15.70 -67.44
N THR A 805 -14.99 15.38 -66.14
CA THR A 805 -14.72 14.01 -65.68
C THR A 805 -15.86 13.03 -65.97
N GLU A 806 -17.12 13.49 -66.01
CA GLU A 806 -18.27 12.64 -66.32
C GLU A 806 -18.40 12.32 -67.82
N LYS A 807 -17.78 13.11 -68.70
CA LYS A 807 -17.78 12.87 -70.15
C LYS A 807 -16.85 11.73 -70.57
N ASP A 808 -15.76 11.50 -69.83
CA ASP A 808 -14.79 10.42 -70.07
C ASP A 808 -14.40 9.76 -68.72
N PRO A 809 -15.23 8.83 -68.20
CA PRO A 809 -15.06 8.24 -66.88
C PRO A 809 -14.08 7.06 -66.91
N THR A 810 -12.86 7.27 -67.42
CA THR A 810 -11.79 6.27 -67.45
C THR A 810 -10.67 6.62 -66.47
N ASP A 811 -10.14 5.59 -65.81
CA ASP A 811 -9.04 5.69 -64.85
C ASP A 811 -7.75 5.16 -65.51
N ALA A 812 -6.77 6.04 -65.74
CA ALA A 812 -5.58 5.74 -66.54
C ALA A 812 -4.54 4.85 -65.87
N HIS A 813 -4.55 4.74 -64.53
CA HIS A 813 -3.59 3.92 -63.77
C HIS A 813 -4.26 3.12 -62.66
N GLU A 814 -3.71 1.97 -62.31
CA GLU A 814 -4.12 1.22 -61.12
C GLU A 814 -3.43 1.81 -59.87
N LEU A 815 -4.20 2.19 -58.87
CA LEU A 815 -3.75 2.78 -57.59
C LEU A 815 -4.16 1.89 -56.42
N GLN A 816 -3.40 1.90 -55.32
CA GLN A 816 -3.74 1.12 -54.11
C GLN A 816 -4.84 1.78 -53.25
N TYR A 817 -5.89 2.30 -53.89
CA TYR A 817 -6.97 3.04 -53.25
C TYR A 817 -8.32 2.49 -53.68
N ASP A 818 -9.10 2.04 -52.69
CA ASP A 818 -10.50 1.66 -52.86
C ASP A 818 -11.38 2.59 -52.02
N GLU A 819 -12.30 3.29 -52.70
CA GLU A 819 -13.22 4.25 -52.06
C GLU A 819 -14.35 3.55 -51.29
N HIS A 820 -14.76 2.36 -51.70
CA HIS A 820 -15.95 1.68 -51.16
C HIS A 820 -15.62 0.79 -49.97
N ASN A 821 -14.34 0.47 -49.78
CA ASN A 821 -13.85 -0.38 -48.70
C ASN A 821 -13.27 0.47 -47.56
N PRO A 822 -13.90 0.53 -46.38
CA PRO A 822 -13.38 1.29 -45.24
C PRO A 822 -11.97 0.81 -44.83
N PHE A 823 -11.06 1.76 -44.65
CA PHE A 823 -9.69 1.49 -44.21
C PHE A 823 -9.24 2.49 -43.14
N VAL A 824 -8.21 2.10 -42.39
CA VAL A 824 -7.46 3.00 -41.50
C VAL A 824 -6.05 3.18 -42.04
N ILE A 825 -5.44 4.34 -41.86
CA ILE A 825 -4.11 4.62 -42.40
C ILE A 825 -3.03 4.12 -41.43
N CYS A 826 -2.08 3.33 -41.93
CA CYS A 826 -0.87 2.99 -41.17
C CYS A 826 -0.02 4.24 -40.98
N SER A 827 0.18 4.66 -39.75
CA SER A 827 0.78 5.96 -39.41
C SER A 827 2.31 6.04 -39.61
N ARG A 828 2.95 4.94 -40.05
CA ARG A 828 4.38 4.88 -40.38
C ARG A 828 4.62 4.84 -41.89
N THR A 829 3.91 3.96 -42.58
CA THR A 829 4.09 3.72 -44.02
C THR A 829 3.12 4.52 -44.88
N PHE A 830 2.08 5.11 -44.29
CA PHE A 830 0.98 5.78 -44.97
C PHE A 830 0.30 4.88 -46.02
N LYS A 831 0.15 3.59 -45.71
CA LYS A 831 -0.61 2.63 -46.52
C LYS A 831 -1.97 2.33 -45.87
N PRO A 832 -3.03 2.05 -46.66
CA PRO A 832 -4.34 1.74 -46.12
C PRO A 832 -4.37 0.32 -45.54
N LEU A 833 -4.90 0.20 -44.35
CA LEU A 833 -5.22 -1.05 -43.65
C LEU A 833 -6.73 -1.27 -43.81
N TYR A 834 -7.11 -2.05 -44.81
CA TYR A 834 -8.51 -2.39 -45.08
C TYR A 834 -9.11 -3.24 -43.96
N ARG A 835 -10.42 -3.09 -43.75
CA ARG A 835 -11.17 -3.80 -42.71
C ARG A 835 -10.97 -5.32 -42.82
N GLY A 836 -10.59 -5.95 -41.72
CA GLY A 836 -10.33 -7.40 -41.64
C GLY A 836 -8.84 -7.78 -41.69
N LYS A 837 -7.94 -6.87 -42.05
CA LYS A 837 -6.49 -7.08 -41.87
C LYS A 837 -6.08 -6.83 -40.41
N PRO A 838 -5.08 -7.57 -39.88
CA PRO A 838 -4.57 -7.33 -38.54
C PRO A 838 -3.98 -5.92 -38.45
N GLN A 839 -4.30 -5.21 -37.37
CA GLN A 839 -3.79 -3.88 -37.07
C GLN A 839 -3.44 -3.79 -35.59
N VAL A 840 -2.42 -3.00 -35.28
CA VAL A 840 -1.96 -2.73 -33.92
C VAL A 840 -2.12 -1.24 -33.66
N LYS A 841 -2.54 -0.87 -32.45
CA LYS A 841 -2.82 0.52 -32.10
C LYS A 841 -1.81 1.04 -31.08
N CYS A 842 -1.55 2.33 -31.15
CA CYS A 842 -0.90 3.06 -30.06
C CYS A 842 -1.87 3.17 -28.87
N PRO A 843 -1.50 2.74 -27.66
CA PRO A 843 -2.36 2.82 -26.48
C PRO A 843 -2.70 4.25 -26.06
N PHE A 844 -1.85 5.22 -26.40
CA PHE A 844 -2.07 6.63 -26.05
C PHE A 844 -2.96 7.37 -27.05
N CYS A 845 -2.50 7.55 -28.29
CA CYS A 845 -3.22 8.36 -29.28
C CYS A 845 -4.22 7.56 -30.14
N GLY A 846 -4.21 6.23 -30.06
CA GLY A 846 -5.06 5.36 -30.90
C GLY A 846 -4.65 5.26 -32.36
N ALA A 847 -3.48 5.80 -32.75
CA ALA A 847 -2.95 5.67 -34.11
C ALA A 847 -2.76 4.21 -34.50
N SER A 848 -3.14 3.85 -35.72
CA SER A 848 -3.08 2.47 -36.21
C SER A 848 -1.81 2.22 -37.02
N TYR A 849 -1.26 1.02 -36.88
CA TYR A 849 -0.03 0.54 -37.49
C TYR A 849 -0.22 -0.88 -38.04
N ALA A 850 0.62 -1.22 -39.02
CA ALA A 850 0.76 -2.61 -39.45
C ALA A 850 1.43 -3.44 -38.33
N PRO A 851 1.16 -4.75 -38.23
CA PRO A 851 1.71 -5.60 -37.17
C PRO A 851 3.25 -5.61 -37.10
N ASP A 852 3.91 -5.37 -38.22
CA ASP A 852 5.38 -5.31 -38.35
C ASP A 852 6.03 -4.25 -37.44
N PHE A 853 5.26 -3.25 -36.99
CA PHE A 853 5.76 -2.14 -36.17
C PHE A 853 5.39 -2.26 -34.68
N THR A 854 5.00 -3.45 -34.23
CA THR A 854 4.73 -3.70 -32.81
C THR A 854 6.02 -3.56 -31.99
N GLY A 855 5.97 -2.84 -30.87
CA GLY A 855 7.13 -2.54 -30.03
C GLY A 855 7.94 -1.32 -30.47
N GLU A 856 7.64 -0.71 -31.62
CA GLU A 856 8.28 0.55 -32.04
C GLU A 856 7.64 1.77 -31.36
N LEU A 857 8.38 2.88 -31.36
CA LEU A 857 7.86 4.17 -30.94
C LEU A 857 6.85 4.73 -31.95
N CYS A 858 5.69 5.16 -31.45
CA CYS A 858 4.64 5.73 -32.25
C CYS A 858 5.08 7.04 -32.94
N GLY A 859 5.15 7.06 -34.27
CA GLY A 859 5.49 8.27 -35.05
C GLY A 859 4.48 9.43 -34.96
N VAL A 860 3.28 9.21 -34.41
CA VAL A 860 2.26 10.27 -34.23
C VAL A 860 2.51 11.05 -32.95
N CYS A 861 2.53 10.34 -31.80
CA CYS A 861 2.72 10.96 -30.48
C CYS A 861 4.18 11.06 -30.04
N GLU A 862 5.09 10.29 -30.64
CA GLU A 862 6.54 10.20 -30.36
C GLU A 862 6.93 9.76 -28.94
N VAL A 863 5.96 9.35 -28.12
CA VAL A 863 6.18 9.02 -26.70
C VAL A 863 5.81 7.58 -26.33
N ALA A 864 4.78 7.00 -26.96
CA ALA A 864 4.23 5.70 -26.60
C ALA A 864 4.68 4.56 -27.52
N GLU A 865 4.73 3.35 -26.97
CA GLU A 865 5.05 2.10 -27.66
C GLU A 865 3.82 1.56 -28.41
N VAL A 866 3.99 1.17 -29.67
CA VAL A 866 2.90 0.62 -30.48
C VAL A 866 2.58 -0.80 -30.03
N GLY A 867 1.31 -1.05 -29.65
CA GLY A 867 0.83 -2.39 -29.30
C GLY A 867 1.07 -2.84 -27.86
N ARG A 868 1.56 -1.95 -26.99
CA ARG A 868 1.72 -2.24 -25.57
C ARG A 868 0.36 -2.24 -24.86
N ASP A 869 0.16 -3.20 -23.96
CA ASP A 869 -1.00 -3.23 -23.09
C ASP A 869 -0.94 -2.10 -22.06
N ALA A 870 -2.05 -1.35 -21.95
CA ALA A 870 -2.16 -0.20 -21.07
C ALA A 870 -3.58 -0.09 -20.50
N VAL A 871 -3.71 0.46 -19.29
CA VAL A 871 -5.00 0.55 -18.58
C VAL A 871 -5.98 1.52 -19.27
N GLY A 872 -5.46 2.54 -19.96
CA GLY A 872 -6.21 3.62 -20.58
C GLY A 872 -6.12 4.95 -19.80
N LEU A 873 -6.63 6.02 -20.40
CA LEU A 873 -6.54 7.38 -19.86
C LEU A 873 -7.25 7.52 -18.51
N LYS A 874 -6.51 7.96 -17.48
CA LYS A 874 -7.02 8.33 -16.15
C LYS A 874 -6.80 9.83 -15.91
N VAL A 875 -7.86 10.62 -15.97
CA VAL A 875 -7.85 12.08 -15.73
C VAL A 875 -8.91 12.52 -14.72
N SER A 876 -9.65 11.57 -14.13
CA SER A 876 -10.68 11.84 -13.13
C SER A 876 -10.56 10.88 -11.95
N THR A 877 -10.83 11.36 -10.74
CA THR A 877 -10.81 10.58 -9.49
C THR A 877 -11.87 9.48 -9.47
N PHE A 878 -12.96 9.61 -10.25
CA PHE A 878 -13.97 8.54 -10.41
C PHE A 878 -13.46 7.34 -11.23
N GLN A 879 -12.39 7.50 -12.00
CA GLN A 879 -11.82 6.40 -12.77
C GLN A 879 -10.87 5.55 -11.93
N SER A 880 -10.45 6.02 -10.75
CA SER A 880 -9.51 5.36 -9.85
C SER A 880 -10.15 4.46 -8.80
N SER A 881 -11.48 4.49 -8.63
CA SER A 881 -12.22 3.70 -7.62
C SER A 881 -12.69 2.32 -8.12
N ARG A 882 -11.92 1.68 -9.00
CA ARG A 882 -12.29 0.38 -9.59
C ARG A 882 -11.11 -0.53 -9.82
#